data_AF-A0AA40VUK4-F1
#
_entry.id   AF-A0AA40VUK4-F1
#
_cell.length_a   1.000
_cell.length_b   1.000
_cell.length_c   1.000
_cell.angle_alpha   90.00
_cell.angle_beta   90.00
_cell.angle_gamma   90.00
#
_symmetry.space_group_name_H-M   'P 1'
#
loop_
_entity.id
_entity.type
_entity.pdbx_description
1 polymer ?
#
loop_
_entity_poly.entity_id
_entity_poly.type
_entity_poly.pdbx_seq_one_letter_code
_entity_poly.pdbx_strand_id
1 'polypeptide(L)'
;MTVFEFLSLLNSLDIKVWIENDQLRYRAPKGVITSALKQELIERKKEILGCLEEARTENKLAFEPILPVDRDCHLPLSFSQQRLWFLHQLDKQNSFYNGNVQLRFIGALNVTALEQSINEIICRHEALRTVFSTVDGLAVQKIIPTLTINIPVLDVEGLEEGEIQQLVTKEIQQPFDLSIAPLLRVTLLRQEVESYLMVLTMHHIIIDAWSMEIFFKELEVLYDAFTKGQPNPLPELTIQYADFALWQRQCLTKEVQQKQLEYWKQQLADAPPLLELTTDYPRPPVQTFSGATKRFQLEKDLTSQLVTLSQNSSVTLFMTLLTAYTVLLYRYSGQDDICIGSPFANRDRQELESLIGFFANTLVLRTNLAGNPSFNELLSRVREMAMDAYAHQNFPFEMLVEALQPQRELSHTPLFQVTFALQNASTSPVELTGLTVTSLPTETTTTKFDLTLLVENTAAGLVSVWEYNTDLFNTSTIERMAEHFQTLLEGIVANPEQQIAQLPLLTKVEQHQLLVEWNDTQTDYPQDKCIHQLFEEQVQRTPDAVAVVFENQQLTYQQLNCQANSLAHYLKSLGVGADVLVGICVERSLEMIVGLLGILKAGGAYVPLDPEYPQERLSFMLADTQLKVLLTQENLVESLPEHQARVVCLETEWQSFKQVNQDNLNSTVSSKNLAYVIYTSGSTGTPKGVLVTHQAVNRLVFNTNYIQLTPHDCVAQAANIAFDAATFEIWGALLHGAKLVILNQFVLLIPKEFAVNMRSHEISVLFLTTALFNQLASFVPQAFSSLRYLLFGGEAVDPRWVQEVLDKGAPQQLLHVYGPTENTTFSTWYLVKNLPTKTATIPIGRAIANTQIYLLDQNLQPVPIGIPGELYLGGAGLARGYLNRPELTQEKFIPNPFGGSRGEERLYKTGDLARYLPNGNIEYLGRIDNQVKIRGFRIELGEIEAVLSQHDDVQVSCVIAKEDSSGGRCLVAYVVPHQQQIPTISELRQFLSNKLPGYMMPSAFVILESLPLTPNCKVNRRALPDPDLNQELSDYVMPNTEAEKIIADIWQKALSLEKVGIYNNFFDLGGHSLLLVKINQQLQETFGLEVSIVDMFNYPTIHTLSQYLSNKNYQENAIKQNNYRTQSHSEIKSLRNQQLQSRQEYRSQRKR
;
A
#
# COMPACT_ATOMS: atom_id res chain seq x y z
N MET A 1 10.77 -43.22 -28.10
CA MET A 1 9.35 -43.43 -27.80
C MET A 1 9.23 -44.25 -26.53
N THR A 2 8.69 -43.67 -25.45
CA THR A 2 8.42 -44.37 -24.18
C THR A 2 7.29 -45.39 -24.34
N VAL A 3 7.10 -46.30 -23.38
CA VAL A 3 5.96 -47.25 -23.45
C VAL A 3 4.61 -46.52 -23.44
N PHE A 4 4.50 -45.40 -22.72
CA PHE A 4 3.29 -44.56 -22.70
C PHE A 4 3.03 -43.86 -24.03
N GLU A 5 4.06 -43.30 -24.67
CA GLU A 5 3.94 -42.71 -26.01
C GLU A 5 3.56 -43.78 -27.04
N PHE A 6 4.08 -45.00 -26.89
CA PHE A 6 3.72 -46.13 -27.76
C PHE A 6 2.28 -46.61 -27.52
N LEU A 7 1.81 -46.68 -26.26
CA LEU A 7 0.42 -47.00 -25.95
C LEU A 7 -0.55 -45.91 -26.43
N SER A 8 -0.17 -44.64 -26.37
CA SER A 8 -0.93 -43.54 -26.97
C SER A 8 -0.97 -43.61 -28.49
N LEU A 9 0.14 -43.99 -29.14
CA LEU A 9 0.17 -44.24 -30.58
C LEU A 9 -0.74 -45.42 -30.98
N LEU A 10 -0.75 -46.50 -30.20
CA LEU A 10 -1.66 -47.62 -30.42
C LEU A 10 -3.12 -47.17 -30.29
N ASN A 11 -3.43 -46.38 -29.27
CA ASN A 11 -4.78 -45.86 -29.05
C ASN A 11 -5.23 -44.89 -30.15
N SER A 12 -4.34 -44.03 -30.66
CA SER A 12 -4.65 -43.12 -31.79
C SER A 12 -4.85 -43.86 -33.12
N LEU A 13 -4.33 -45.08 -33.23
CA LEU A 13 -4.57 -46.02 -34.34
C LEU A 13 -5.77 -46.97 -34.07
N ASP A 14 -6.53 -46.74 -33.00
CA ASP A 14 -7.67 -47.55 -32.56
C ASP A 14 -7.29 -49.03 -32.26
N ILE A 15 -6.03 -49.24 -31.87
CA ILE A 15 -5.48 -50.53 -31.45
C ILE A 15 -5.57 -50.62 -29.92
N LYS A 16 -6.49 -51.44 -29.43
CA LYS A 16 -6.63 -51.72 -28.00
C LYS A 16 -5.74 -52.89 -27.61
N VAL A 17 -5.01 -52.78 -26.50
CA VAL A 17 -4.21 -53.86 -25.90
C VAL A 17 -4.68 -54.14 -24.47
N TRP A 18 -4.74 -55.42 -24.07
CA TRP A 18 -5.15 -55.84 -22.72
C TRP A 18 -4.46 -57.14 -22.31
N ILE A 19 -4.55 -57.49 -21.02
CA ILE A 19 -4.04 -58.75 -20.48
C ILE A 19 -5.18 -59.75 -20.32
N GLU A 20 -5.02 -60.94 -20.88
CA GLU A 20 -5.92 -62.07 -20.70
C GLU A 20 -5.09 -63.35 -20.50
N ASN A 21 -5.28 -64.06 -19.39
CA ASN A 21 -4.51 -65.26 -19.01
C ASN A 21 -2.99 -65.06 -19.11
N ASP A 22 -2.47 -63.97 -18.52
CA ASP A 22 -1.05 -63.58 -18.54
C ASP A 22 -0.45 -63.40 -19.95
N GLN A 23 -1.30 -63.18 -20.95
CA GLN A 23 -0.88 -62.87 -22.32
C GLN A 23 -1.42 -61.53 -22.78
N LEU A 24 -0.55 -60.76 -23.44
CA LEU A 24 -0.90 -59.53 -24.11
C LEU A 24 -1.78 -59.85 -25.32
N ARG A 25 -3.02 -59.38 -25.28
CA ARG A 25 -3.99 -59.41 -26.37
C ARG A 25 -4.09 -58.04 -27.00
N TYR A 26 -4.53 -58.01 -28.26
CA TYR A 26 -4.85 -56.77 -28.94
C TYR A 26 -6.09 -56.91 -29.84
N ARG A 27 -6.74 -55.79 -30.12
CA ARG A 27 -7.82 -55.64 -31.09
C ARG A 27 -7.50 -54.41 -31.94
N ALA A 28 -7.49 -54.57 -33.25
CA ALA A 28 -7.17 -53.50 -34.20
C ALA A 28 -8.12 -53.54 -35.40
N PRO A 29 -8.40 -52.41 -36.06
CA PRO A 29 -9.10 -52.40 -37.34
C PRO A 29 -8.31 -53.15 -38.43
N LYS A 30 -9.03 -53.71 -39.40
CA LYS A 30 -8.46 -54.59 -40.42
C LYS A 30 -7.44 -53.85 -41.30
N GLY A 31 -6.19 -54.29 -41.31
CA GLY A 31 -5.11 -53.71 -42.12
C GLY A 31 -4.23 -52.67 -41.39
N VAL A 32 -4.55 -52.31 -40.15
CA VAL A 32 -3.82 -51.27 -39.39
C VAL A 32 -2.54 -51.81 -38.75
N ILE A 33 -2.50 -53.11 -38.41
CA ILE A 33 -1.28 -53.75 -37.89
C ILE A 33 -0.33 -54.09 -39.04
N THR A 34 0.64 -53.20 -39.24
CA THR A 34 1.76 -53.43 -40.16
C THR A 34 2.77 -54.40 -39.54
N SER A 35 3.62 -54.99 -40.38
CA SER A 35 4.70 -55.88 -39.94
C SER A 35 5.64 -55.20 -38.93
N ALA A 36 5.90 -53.90 -39.12
CA ALA A 36 6.71 -53.08 -38.22
C ALA A 36 6.03 -52.87 -36.86
N LEU A 37 4.74 -52.51 -36.84
CA LEU A 37 3.99 -52.32 -35.59
C LEU A 37 3.87 -53.63 -34.79
N LYS A 38 3.71 -54.76 -35.50
CA LYS A 38 3.66 -56.08 -34.89
C LYS A 38 4.99 -56.46 -34.25
N GLN A 39 6.11 -56.11 -34.87
CA GLN A 39 7.43 -56.37 -34.34
C GLN A 39 7.70 -55.50 -33.10
N GLU A 40 7.30 -54.24 -33.13
CA GLU A 40 7.45 -53.32 -32.00
C GLU A 40 6.55 -53.71 -30.79
N LEU A 41 5.35 -54.24 -31.03
CA LEU A 41 4.49 -54.86 -30.01
C LEU A 41 5.15 -56.09 -29.35
N ILE A 42 5.94 -56.86 -30.09
CA ILE A 42 6.65 -58.05 -29.57
C ILE A 42 7.87 -57.61 -28.77
N GLU A 43 8.65 -56.67 -29.27
CA GLU A 43 9.87 -56.16 -28.62
C GLU A 43 9.54 -55.46 -27.29
N ARG A 44 8.44 -54.70 -27.25
CA ARG A 44 7.97 -53.98 -26.05
C ARG A 44 7.01 -54.77 -25.17
N LYS A 45 6.73 -56.04 -25.49
CA LYS A 45 5.72 -56.87 -24.80
C LYS A 45 5.90 -56.88 -23.27
N LYS A 46 7.14 -56.97 -22.80
CA LYS A 46 7.45 -57.04 -21.36
C LYS A 46 7.19 -55.71 -20.64
N GLU A 47 7.50 -54.60 -21.29
CA GLU A 47 7.26 -53.25 -20.76
C GLU A 47 5.76 -52.90 -20.78
N ILE A 48 5.05 -53.30 -21.84
CA ILE A 48 3.59 -53.15 -21.96
C ILE A 48 2.87 -54.00 -20.90
N LEU A 49 3.31 -55.24 -20.67
CA LEU A 49 2.77 -56.08 -19.60
C LEU A 49 3.02 -55.46 -18.22
N GLY A 50 4.23 -54.96 -17.94
CA GLY A 50 4.52 -54.28 -16.68
C GLY A 50 3.64 -53.04 -16.45
N CYS A 51 3.48 -52.19 -17.47
CA CYS A 51 2.66 -50.99 -17.39
C CYS A 51 1.16 -51.32 -17.25
N LEU A 52 0.66 -52.35 -17.96
CA LEU A 52 -0.71 -52.82 -17.83
C LEU A 52 -0.95 -53.54 -16.49
N GLU A 53 0.03 -54.22 -15.91
CA GLU A 53 -0.03 -54.84 -14.57
C GLU A 53 0.02 -53.81 -13.45
N GLU A 54 0.89 -52.80 -13.53
CA GLU A 54 0.89 -51.65 -12.62
C GLU A 54 -0.46 -50.93 -12.66
N ALA A 55 -0.99 -50.63 -13.85
CA ALA A 55 -2.33 -50.08 -14.01
C ALA A 55 -3.44 -51.00 -13.48
N ARG A 56 -3.25 -52.34 -13.50
CA ARG A 56 -4.19 -53.33 -12.92
C ARG A 56 -4.12 -53.38 -11.40
N THR A 57 -2.95 -53.10 -10.84
CA THR A 57 -2.69 -53.15 -9.39
C THR A 57 -3.11 -51.83 -8.74
N GLU A 58 -2.89 -50.69 -9.40
CA GLU A 58 -3.44 -49.39 -9.03
C GLU A 58 -4.99 -49.36 -9.19
N ASN A 59 -5.55 -49.98 -10.24
CA ASN A 59 -7.02 -50.11 -10.38
C ASN A 59 -7.66 -51.08 -9.38
N LYS A 60 -6.94 -52.06 -8.82
CA LYS A 60 -7.53 -53.04 -7.88
C LYS A 60 -7.91 -52.42 -6.54
N LEU A 61 -7.14 -51.44 -6.06
CA LEU A 61 -7.45 -50.68 -4.84
C LEU A 61 -8.52 -49.59 -5.07
N ALA A 62 -8.69 -49.16 -6.33
CA ALA A 62 -9.65 -48.12 -6.72
C ALA A 62 -11.06 -48.65 -7.06
N PHE A 63 -11.33 -49.96 -7.07
CA PHE A 63 -12.59 -50.52 -7.58
C PHE A 63 -13.27 -51.57 -6.68
N GLU A 64 -12.98 -51.63 -5.38
CA GLU A 64 -13.87 -52.41 -4.50
C GLU A 64 -15.26 -51.73 -4.46
N PRO A 65 -16.35 -52.49 -4.71
CA PRO A 65 -17.70 -51.95 -4.70
C PRO A 65 -18.08 -51.53 -3.28
N ILE A 66 -18.86 -50.46 -3.16
CA ILE A 66 -19.45 -50.05 -1.88
C ILE A 66 -20.55 -51.06 -1.56
N LEU A 67 -20.41 -51.76 -0.44
CA LEU A 67 -21.36 -52.79 0.00
C LEU A 67 -22.24 -52.25 1.15
N PRO A 68 -23.52 -52.67 1.23
CA PRO A 68 -24.36 -52.37 2.38
C PRO A 68 -23.77 -52.90 3.68
N VAL A 69 -23.84 -52.11 4.75
CA VAL A 69 -23.30 -52.42 6.07
C VAL A 69 -24.41 -52.63 7.10
N ASP A 70 -24.14 -53.38 8.15
CA ASP A 70 -25.10 -53.58 9.24
C ASP A 70 -25.36 -52.24 9.98
N ARG A 71 -26.63 -51.89 10.22
CA ARG A 71 -27.01 -50.63 10.89
C ARG A 71 -26.80 -50.68 12.41
N ASP A 72 -26.60 -51.87 12.98
CA ASP A 72 -26.25 -52.06 14.39
C ASP A 72 -24.74 -51.93 14.66
N CYS A 73 -23.92 -51.75 13.61
CA CYS A 73 -22.48 -51.52 13.77
C CYS A 73 -22.15 -50.05 14.06
N HIS A 74 -20.91 -49.76 14.47
CA HIS A 74 -20.45 -48.40 14.69
C HIS A 74 -20.32 -47.64 13.36
N LEU A 75 -21.27 -46.74 13.06
CA LEU A 75 -21.29 -45.94 11.83
C LEU A 75 -20.52 -44.61 12.02
N PRO A 76 -19.29 -44.47 11.51
CA PRO A 76 -18.53 -43.24 11.63
C PRO A 76 -19.09 -42.16 10.70
N LEU A 77 -18.79 -40.89 10.98
CA LEU A 77 -18.99 -39.81 10.01
C LEU A 77 -17.97 -39.95 8.87
N SER A 78 -18.36 -39.51 7.67
CA SER A 78 -17.39 -39.23 6.60
C SER A 78 -16.40 -38.15 7.07
N PHE A 79 -15.25 -38.00 6.40
CA PHE A 79 -14.29 -36.96 6.77
C PHE A 79 -14.90 -35.55 6.70
N SER A 80 -15.65 -35.27 5.62
CA SER A 80 -16.32 -33.98 5.42
C SER A 80 -17.44 -33.73 6.45
N GLN A 81 -18.22 -34.76 6.82
CA GLN A 81 -19.21 -34.63 7.90
C GLN A 81 -18.56 -34.39 9.26
N GLN A 82 -17.45 -35.07 9.56
CA GLN A 82 -16.72 -34.87 10.82
C GLN A 82 -16.26 -33.41 10.98
N ARG A 83 -15.86 -32.76 9.87
CA ARG A 83 -15.52 -31.34 9.85
C ARG A 83 -16.69 -30.44 10.18
N LEU A 84 -17.80 -30.61 9.47
CA LEU A 84 -19.01 -29.81 9.70
C LEU A 84 -19.52 -30.00 11.13
N TRP A 85 -19.46 -31.22 11.65
CA TRP A 85 -19.76 -31.50 13.05
C TRP A 85 -18.81 -30.75 13.99
N PHE A 86 -17.50 -30.79 13.76
CA PHE A 86 -16.51 -30.05 14.57
C PHE A 86 -16.76 -28.53 14.53
N LEU A 87 -17.01 -27.96 13.36
CA LEU A 87 -17.33 -26.54 13.21
C LEU A 87 -18.60 -26.15 13.95
N HIS A 88 -19.63 -27.01 13.90
CA HIS A 88 -20.85 -26.82 14.67
C HIS A 88 -20.61 -26.90 16.19
N GLN A 89 -19.67 -27.73 16.67
CA GLN A 89 -19.32 -27.78 18.11
C GLN A 89 -18.61 -26.51 18.60
N LEU A 90 -17.91 -25.77 17.72
CA LEU A 90 -17.26 -24.51 18.08
C LEU A 90 -18.27 -23.40 18.37
N ASP A 91 -19.39 -23.37 17.61
CA ASP A 91 -20.49 -22.43 17.83
C ASP A 91 -21.84 -23.08 17.45
N LYS A 92 -22.52 -23.60 18.47
CA LYS A 92 -23.80 -24.32 18.32
C LYS A 92 -24.98 -23.41 17.97
N GLN A 93 -24.84 -22.10 18.16
CA GLN A 93 -25.92 -21.14 17.89
C GLN A 93 -25.91 -20.64 16.43
N ASN A 94 -24.97 -21.14 15.64
CA ASN A 94 -24.73 -20.63 14.31
C ASN A 94 -25.52 -21.33 13.20
N SER A 95 -26.02 -20.56 12.24
CA SER A 95 -26.78 -21.04 11.07
C SER A 95 -25.98 -21.03 9.76
N PHE A 96 -24.66 -20.79 9.78
CA PHE A 96 -23.84 -20.66 8.54
C PHE A 96 -23.86 -21.87 7.61
N TYR A 97 -24.19 -23.06 8.13
CA TYR A 97 -24.28 -24.29 7.35
C TYR A 97 -25.72 -24.70 7.04
N ASN A 98 -26.69 -23.80 7.23
CA ASN A 98 -28.06 -23.99 6.78
C ASN A 98 -28.15 -23.67 5.28
N GLY A 99 -28.23 -24.70 4.44
CA GLY A 99 -28.64 -24.55 3.05
C GLY A 99 -30.13 -24.27 2.97
N ASN A 100 -30.56 -23.36 2.09
CA ASN A 100 -31.97 -23.05 1.92
C ASN A 100 -32.35 -22.86 0.44
N VAL A 101 -33.59 -23.19 0.12
CA VAL A 101 -34.21 -22.94 -1.18
C VAL A 101 -35.61 -22.38 -0.98
N GLN A 102 -35.95 -21.36 -1.78
CA GLN A 102 -37.25 -20.70 -1.78
C GLN A 102 -37.95 -20.97 -3.12
N LEU A 103 -39.08 -21.68 -3.08
CA LEU A 103 -39.87 -21.99 -4.27
C LEU A 103 -41.24 -21.32 -4.18
N ARG A 104 -41.57 -20.51 -5.19
CA ARG A 104 -42.91 -19.97 -5.38
C ARG A 104 -43.73 -20.93 -6.24
N PHE A 105 -44.90 -21.31 -5.73
CA PHE A 105 -45.89 -22.16 -6.40
C PHE A 105 -47.11 -21.32 -6.76
N ILE A 106 -47.49 -21.33 -8.04
CA ILE A 106 -48.72 -20.71 -8.54
C ILE A 106 -49.62 -21.80 -9.13
N GLY A 107 -50.84 -21.95 -8.60
CA GLY A 107 -51.85 -22.92 -9.00
C GLY A 107 -52.41 -23.76 -7.83
N ALA A 108 -53.17 -24.80 -8.16
CA ALA A 108 -53.85 -25.65 -7.18
C ALA A 108 -52.90 -26.66 -6.52
N LEU A 109 -52.10 -26.20 -5.53
CA LEU A 109 -51.15 -27.04 -4.80
C LEU A 109 -51.86 -28.07 -3.93
N ASN A 110 -51.59 -29.36 -4.18
CA ASN A 110 -52.03 -30.44 -3.30
C ASN A 110 -51.03 -30.60 -2.14
N VAL A 111 -51.27 -29.89 -1.04
CA VAL A 111 -50.39 -29.91 0.14
C VAL A 111 -50.22 -31.32 0.72
N THR A 112 -51.27 -32.15 0.69
CA THR A 112 -51.18 -33.54 1.16
C THR A 112 -50.27 -34.39 0.29
N ALA A 113 -50.36 -34.25 -1.04
CA ALA A 113 -49.44 -34.94 -1.95
C ALA A 113 -47.99 -34.45 -1.75
N LEU A 114 -47.77 -33.15 -1.58
CA LEU A 114 -46.45 -32.59 -1.29
C LEU A 114 -45.85 -33.15 0.01
N GLU A 115 -46.64 -33.16 1.10
CA GLU A 115 -46.22 -33.72 2.39
C GLU A 115 -45.91 -35.21 2.28
N GLN A 116 -46.71 -35.98 1.54
CA GLN A 116 -46.43 -37.39 1.27
C GLN A 116 -45.14 -37.56 0.47
N SER A 117 -44.91 -36.75 -0.56
CA SER A 117 -43.69 -36.80 -1.38
C SER A 117 -42.43 -36.54 -0.54
N ILE A 118 -42.42 -35.50 0.28
CA ILE A 118 -41.25 -35.18 1.11
C ILE A 118 -41.01 -36.28 2.16
N ASN A 119 -42.06 -36.80 2.79
CA ASN A 119 -41.93 -37.91 3.74
C ASN A 119 -41.43 -39.20 3.09
N GLU A 120 -41.81 -39.48 1.85
CA GLU A 120 -41.29 -40.63 1.09
C GLU A 120 -39.80 -40.47 0.77
N ILE A 121 -39.35 -39.25 0.43
CA ILE A 121 -37.92 -38.96 0.22
C ILE A 121 -37.14 -39.13 1.54
N ILE A 122 -37.67 -38.65 2.67
CA ILE A 122 -37.07 -38.86 4.01
C ILE A 122 -36.98 -40.36 4.34
N CYS A 123 -38.00 -41.13 4.00
CA CYS A 123 -37.99 -42.59 4.21
C CYS A 123 -36.90 -43.27 3.37
N ARG A 124 -36.86 -42.92 2.08
CA ARG A 124 -35.96 -43.46 1.05
C ARG A 124 -34.48 -43.20 1.35
N HIS A 125 -34.13 -42.02 1.84
CA HIS A 125 -32.74 -41.62 2.09
C HIS A 125 -32.42 -41.53 3.57
N GLU A 126 -31.56 -42.43 4.05
CA GLU A 126 -31.17 -42.48 5.48
C GLU A 126 -30.55 -41.17 5.97
N ALA A 127 -29.83 -40.44 5.11
CA ALA A 127 -29.17 -39.19 5.44
C ALA A 127 -30.15 -38.14 6.01
N LEU A 128 -31.38 -38.05 5.48
CA LEU A 128 -32.39 -37.09 5.91
C LEU A 128 -33.00 -37.41 7.27
N ARG A 129 -32.81 -38.64 7.76
CA ARG A 129 -33.27 -39.13 9.07
C ARG A 129 -32.09 -39.51 9.99
N THR A 130 -30.91 -38.98 9.70
CA THR A 130 -29.70 -39.19 10.50
C THR A 130 -29.46 -38.02 11.46
N VAL A 131 -29.06 -38.35 12.68
CA VAL A 131 -28.54 -37.41 13.68
C VAL A 131 -27.12 -37.79 14.07
N PHE A 132 -26.40 -36.84 14.67
CA PHE A 132 -24.99 -36.98 15.03
C PHE A 132 -24.83 -36.88 16.54
N SER A 133 -24.32 -37.95 17.14
CA SER A 133 -24.07 -38.03 18.59
C SER A 133 -22.63 -38.45 18.86
N THR A 134 -22.21 -38.38 20.12
CA THR A 134 -20.87 -38.82 20.56
C THR A 134 -20.98 -40.10 21.36
N VAL A 135 -20.21 -41.12 20.99
CA VAL A 135 -20.04 -42.38 21.74
C VAL A 135 -18.55 -42.55 22.03
N ASP A 136 -18.18 -42.71 23.30
CA ASP A 136 -16.78 -42.82 23.75
C ASP A 136 -15.84 -41.70 23.24
N GLY A 137 -16.38 -40.48 23.07
CA GLY A 137 -15.64 -39.32 22.57
C GLY A 137 -15.49 -39.23 21.05
N LEU A 138 -16.02 -40.20 20.30
CA LEU A 138 -16.04 -40.20 18.83
C LEU A 138 -17.44 -39.84 18.30
N ALA A 139 -17.49 -39.02 17.26
CA ALA A 139 -18.74 -38.69 16.58
C ALA A 139 -19.23 -39.90 15.77
N VAL A 140 -20.52 -40.21 15.88
CA VAL A 140 -21.18 -41.32 15.18
C VAL A 140 -22.47 -40.87 14.52
N GLN A 141 -22.83 -41.53 13.42
CA GLN A 141 -24.11 -41.39 12.75
C GLN A 141 -25.15 -42.29 13.44
N LYS A 142 -26.31 -41.73 13.79
CA LYS A 142 -27.46 -42.48 14.31
C LYS A 142 -28.64 -42.29 13.38
N ILE A 143 -28.99 -43.35 12.65
CA ILE A 143 -30.10 -43.36 11.71
C ILE A 143 -31.40 -43.65 12.46
N ILE A 144 -32.36 -42.74 12.39
CA ILE A 144 -33.68 -42.93 13.02
C ILE A 144 -34.52 -43.86 12.12
N PRO A 145 -35.05 -44.99 12.62
CA PRO A 145 -35.72 -45.99 11.78
C PRO A 145 -36.90 -45.45 10.96
N THR A 146 -37.73 -44.60 11.57
CA THR A 146 -38.87 -43.94 10.92
C THR A 146 -38.90 -42.49 11.36
N LEU A 147 -39.01 -41.57 10.40
CA LEU A 147 -39.16 -40.13 10.66
C LEU A 147 -40.20 -39.60 9.70
N THR A 148 -41.20 -38.89 10.24
CA THR A 148 -42.22 -38.18 9.44
C THR A 148 -42.28 -36.75 9.94
N ILE A 149 -42.47 -35.82 9.00
CA ILE A 149 -42.64 -34.40 9.26
C ILE A 149 -44.02 -33.96 8.75
N ASN A 150 -44.56 -32.93 9.40
CA ASN A 150 -45.73 -32.21 8.91
C ASN A 150 -45.25 -30.90 8.28
N ILE A 151 -45.91 -30.44 7.22
CA ILE A 151 -45.61 -29.15 6.58
C ILE A 151 -46.53 -28.07 7.18
N PRO A 152 -46.04 -27.19 8.07
CA PRO A 152 -46.82 -26.05 8.53
C PRO A 152 -47.20 -25.14 7.36
N VAL A 153 -48.49 -24.83 7.27
CA VAL A 153 -49.03 -23.81 6.35
C VAL A 153 -49.36 -22.57 7.17
N LEU A 154 -48.62 -21.49 6.95
CA LEU A 154 -48.84 -20.20 7.57
C LEU A 154 -49.61 -19.31 6.61
N ASP A 155 -50.74 -18.77 7.06
CA ASP A 155 -51.50 -17.79 6.29
C ASP A 155 -50.85 -16.42 6.44
N VAL A 156 -50.32 -15.89 5.34
CA VAL A 156 -49.64 -14.59 5.28
C VAL A 156 -50.36 -13.63 4.35
N GLU A 157 -51.60 -13.97 3.96
CA GLU A 157 -52.46 -13.14 3.15
C GLU A 157 -52.66 -11.75 3.80
N GLY A 158 -52.31 -10.70 3.07
CA GLY A 158 -52.40 -9.31 3.53
C GLY A 158 -51.20 -8.78 4.32
N LEU A 159 -50.16 -9.58 4.58
CA LEU A 159 -48.88 -9.07 5.09
C LEU A 159 -48.09 -8.33 4.01
N GLU A 160 -47.33 -7.32 4.41
CA GLU A 160 -46.41 -6.65 3.49
C GLU A 160 -45.24 -7.59 3.13
N GLU A 161 -44.68 -7.42 1.94
CA GLU A 161 -43.60 -8.29 1.45
C GLU A 161 -42.36 -8.28 2.37
N GLY A 162 -42.09 -7.16 3.04
CA GLY A 162 -41.04 -7.05 4.05
C GLY A 162 -41.28 -7.91 5.31
N GLU A 163 -42.54 -8.08 5.73
CA GLU A 163 -42.89 -8.94 6.87
C GLU A 163 -42.76 -10.43 6.51
N ILE A 164 -43.16 -10.79 5.28
CA ILE A 164 -42.96 -12.14 4.74
C ILE A 164 -41.46 -12.45 4.68
N GLN A 165 -40.64 -11.52 4.21
CA GLN A 165 -39.19 -11.70 4.16
C GLN A 165 -38.57 -11.88 5.55
N GLN A 166 -39.04 -11.16 6.57
CA GLN A 166 -38.59 -11.37 7.95
C GLN A 166 -38.90 -12.77 8.49
N LEU A 167 -40.08 -13.33 8.15
CA LEU A 167 -40.44 -14.70 8.50
C LEU A 167 -39.50 -15.70 7.82
N VAL A 168 -39.22 -15.50 6.53
CA VAL A 168 -38.27 -16.32 5.75
C VAL A 168 -36.87 -16.24 6.36
N THR A 169 -36.36 -15.05 6.65
CA THR A 169 -35.05 -14.86 7.29
C THR A 169 -34.96 -15.57 8.64
N LYS A 170 -36.00 -15.45 9.46
CA LYS A 170 -36.05 -16.11 10.78
C LYS A 170 -36.00 -17.64 10.67
N GLU A 171 -36.71 -18.23 9.70
CA GLU A 171 -36.70 -19.67 9.44
C GLU A 171 -35.31 -20.17 9.02
N ILE A 172 -34.66 -19.43 8.10
CA ILE A 172 -33.34 -19.78 7.56
C ILE A 172 -32.24 -19.64 8.64
N GLN A 173 -32.32 -18.61 9.48
CA GLN A 173 -31.35 -18.33 10.53
C GLN A 173 -31.53 -19.18 11.79
N GLN A 174 -32.63 -19.94 11.91
CA GLN A 174 -32.82 -20.81 13.06
C GLN A 174 -31.78 -21.95 13.04
N PRO A 175 -30.91 -22.08 14.06
CA PRO A 175 -29.88 -23.12 14.09
C PRO A 175 -30.50 -24.52 14.24
N PHE A 176 -29.83 -25.53 13.69
CA PHE A 176 -30.13 -26.94 13.94
C PHE A 176 -29.27 -27.47 15.09
N ASP A 177 -29.85 -28.30 15.97
CA ASP A 177 -29.07 -29.15 16.87
C ASP A 177 -28.80 -30.48 16.16
N LEU A 178 -27.53 -30.76 15.83
CA LEU A 178 -27.16 -31.95 15.08
C LEU A 178 -27.49 -33.27 15.79
N SER A 179 -27.78 -33.24 17.10
CA SER A 179 -28.15 -34.42 17.88
C SER A 179 -29.66 -34.73 17.89
N ILE A 180 -30.48 -33.85 17.30
CA ILE A 180 -31.94 -33.93 17.34
C ILE A 180 -32.50 -33.93 15.91
N ALA A 181 -33.34 -34.92 15.58
CA ALA A 181 -34.03 -34.99 14.29
C ALA A 181 -35.29 -34.12 14.29
N PRO A 182 -35.74 -33.59 13.13
CA PRO A 182 -35.10 -33.62 11.80
C PRO A 182 -34.03 -32.54 11.62
N LEU A 183 -33.05 -32.81 10.73
CA LEU A 183 -32.09 -31.81 10.23
C LEU A 183 -32.54 -31.14 8.92
N LEU A 184 -33.85 -31.22 8.64
CA LEU A 184 -34.56 -30.47 7.61
C LEU A 184 -35.81 -29.79 8.18
N ARG A 185 -36.22 -28.68 7.59
CA ARG A 185 -37.49 -27.99 7.85
C ARG A 185 -38.11 -27.52 6.54
N VAL A 186 -39.43 -27.61 6.46
CA VAL A 186 -40.22 -27.16 5.32
C VAL A 186 -41.37 -26.32 5.86
N THR A 187 -41.52 -25.09 5.37
CA THR A 187 -42.63 -24.20 5.74
C THR A 187 -43.30 -23.67 4.49
N LEU A 188 -44.63 -23.74 4.42
CA LEU A 188 -45.43 -23.14 3.36
C LEU A 188 -46.06 -21.84 3.85
N LEU A 189 -45.80 -20.75 3.14
CA LEU A 189 -46.43 -19.45 3.37
C LEU A 189 -47.50 -19.25 2.29
N ARG A 190 -48.78 -19.27 2.67
CA ARG A 190 -49.89 -19.02 1.73
C ARG A 190 -50.08 -17.51 1.58
N GLN A 191 -49.75 -16.99 0.40
CA GLN A 191 -49.84 -15.56 0.09
C GLN A 191 -51.23 -15.19 -0.46
N GLU A 192 -51.81 -16.08 -1.28
CA GLU A 192 -53.16 -15.99 -1.84
C GLU A 192 -53.77 -17.40 -1.97
N VAL A 193 -55.02 -17.51 -2.45
CA VAL A 193 -55.75 -18.79 -2.59
C VAL A 193 -54.97 -19.86 -3.39
N GLU A 194 -54.26 -19.46 -4.45
CA GLU A 194 -53.47 -20.34 -5.32
C GLU A 194 -51.99 -19.91 -5.41
N SER A 195 -51.48 -19.19 -4.41
CA SER A 195 -50.09 -18.73 -4.37
C SER A 195 -49.42 -19.09 -3.05
N TYR A 196 -48.36 -19.90 -3.12
CA TYR A 196 -47.60 -20.36 -1.97
C TYR A 196 -46.11 -20.07 -2.16
N LEU A 197 -45.44 -19.71 -1.06
CA LEU A 197 -43.98 -19.68 -0.98
C LEU A 197 -43.52 -20.79 -0.04
N MET A 198 -42.76 -21.76 -0.55
CA MET A 198 -42.12 -22.78 0.27
C MET A 198 -40.70 -22.37 0.62
N VAL A 199 -40.40 -22.44 1.91
CA VAL A 199 -39.04 -22.31 2.43
C VAL A 199 -38.58 -23.70 2.86
N LEU A 200 -37.58 -24.24 2.15
CA LEU A 200 -36.93 -25.50 2.48
C LEU A 200 -35.55 -25.18 3.06
N THR A 201 -35.29 -25.59 4.30
CA THR A 201 -34.01 -25.38 4.99
C THR A 201 -33.45 -26.71 5.46
N MET A 202 -32.19 -26.99 5.15
CA MET A 202 -31.49 -28.24 5.51
C MET A 202 -30.08 -27.93 6.01
N HIS A 203 -29.59 -28.68 6.99
CA HIS A 203 -28.19 -28.54 7.41
C HIS A 203 -27.24 -29.21 6.40
N HIS A 204 -26.18 -28.53 5.96
CA HIS A 204 -25.22 -29.03 4.96
C HIS A 204 -24.59 -30.38 5.30
N ILE A 205 -24.53 -30.76 6.57
CA ILE A 205 -23.99 -32.07 6.98
C ILE A 205 -24.75 -33.28 6.40
N ILE A 206 -26.01 -33.09 5.97
CA ILE A 206 -26.83 -34.12 5.35
C ILE A 206 -27.08 -33.87 3.85
N ILE A 207 -26.61 -32.75 3.28
CA ILE A 207 -26.98 -32.31 1.93
C ILE A 207 -25.89 -31.46 1.26
N ASP A 208 -25.63 -31.73 -0.01
CA ASP A 208 -24.83 -30.89 -0.91
C ASP A 208 -25.64 -30.40 -2.12
N ALA A 209 -25.05 -29.56 -2.97
CA ALA A 209 -25.73 -28.99 -4.14
C ALA A 209 -26.26 -30.09 -5.10
N TRP A 210 -25.48 -31.15 -5.32
CA TRP A 210 -25.91 -32.29 -6.14
C TRP A 210 -27.09 -33.04 -5.51
N SER A 211 -27.08 -33.23 -4.18
CA SER A 211 -28.20 -33.85 -3.47
C SER A 211 -29.49 -33.05 -3.57
N MET A 212 -29.41 -31.71 -3.66
CA MET A 212 -30.59 -30.88 -3.87
C MET A 212 -31.24 -31.13 -5.23
N GLU A 213 -30.45 -31.38 -6.27
CA GLU A 213 -30.98 -31.76 -7.60
C GLU A 213 -31.73 -33.09 -7.55
N ILE A 214 -31.16 -34.08 -6.86
CA ILE A 214 -31.79 -35.39 -6.64
C ILE A 214 -33.09 -35.20 -5.87
N PHE A 215 -33.07 -34.41 -4.78
CA PHE A 215 -34.25 -34.14 -3.96
C PHE A 215 -35.39 -33.57 -4.80
N PHE A 216 -35.15 -32.56 -5.64
CA PHE A 216 -36.19 -31.96 -6.47
C PHE A 216 -36.67 -32.88 -7.60
N LYS A 217 -35.77 -33.67 -8.21
CA LYS A 217 -36.16 -34.65 -9.22
C LYS A 217 -37.05 -35.76 -8.64
N GLU A 218 -36.74 -36.23 -7.44
CA GLU A 218 -37.58 -37.20 -6.74
C GLU A 218 -38.91 -36.58 -6.28
N LEU A 219 -38.88 -35.31 -5.83
CA LEU A 219 -40.08 -34.56 -5.46
C LEU A 219 -41.07 -34.45 -6.62
N GLU A 220 -40.57 -34.14 -7.82
CA GLU A 220 -41.37 -34.06 -9.04
C GLU A 220 -42.08 -35.39 -9.32
N VAL A 221 -41.32 -36.48 -9.38
CA VAL A 221 -41.84 -37.83 -9.68
C VAL A 221 -42.86 -38.30 -8.64
N LEU A 222 -42.60 -38.05 -7.36
CA LEU A 222 -43.48 -38.47 -6.26
C LEU A 222 -44.75 -37.63 -6.18
N TYR A 223 -44.65 -36.31 -6.35
CA TYR A 223 -45.80 -35.42 -6.31
C TYR A 223 -46.80 -35.76 -7.41
N ASP A 224 -46.28 -36.05 -8.60
CA ASP A 224 -47.07 -36.48 -9.75
C ASP A 224 -47.82 -37.80 -9.51
N ALA A 225 -47.14 -38.78 -8.90
CA ALA A 225 -47.75 -40.07 -8.58
C ALA A 225 -48.84 -39.92 -7.51
N PHE A 226 -48.54 -39.23 -6.40
CA PHE A 226 -49.47 -39.09 -5.27
C PHE A 226 -50.67 -38.20 -5.61
N THR A 227 -50.51 -37.18 -6.45
CA THR A 227 -51.64 -36.38 -6.95
C THR A 227 -52.61 -37.23 -7.80
N LYS A 228 -52.10 -38.27 -8.48
CA LYS A 228 -52.89 -39.24 -9.26
C LYS A 228 -53.35 -40.45 -8.44
N GLY A 229 -53.02 -40.51 -7.15
CA GLY A 229 -53.32 -41.66 -6.27
C GLY A 229 -52.55 -42.94 -6.63
N GLN A 230 -51.40 -42.82 -7.29
CA GLN A 230 -50.51 -43.93 -7.65
C GLN A 230 -49.48 -44.21 -6.55
N PRO A 231 -48.95 -45.44 -6.43
CA PRO A 231 -47.90 -45.78 -5.47
C PRO A 231 -46.54 -45.16 -5.83
N ASN A 232 -45.58 -45.18 -4.91
CA ASN A 232 -44.20 -44.73 -5.12
C ASN A 232 -43.57 -45.47 -6.34
N PRO A 233 -43.16 -44.75 -7.41
CA PRO A 233 -42.57 -45.34 -8.61
C PRO A 233 -41.03 -45.45 -8.55
N LEU A 234 -40.37 -44.94 -7.51
CA LEU A 234 -38.91 -44.90 -7.41
C LEU A 234 -38.33 -46.28 -7.02
N PRO A 235 -37.28 -46.77 -7.70
CA PRO A 235 -36.65 -48.06 -7.39
C PRO A 235 -35.86 -48.01 -6.09
N GLU A 236 -35.78 -49.09 -5.31
CA GLU A 236 -34.96 -49.12 -4.09
C GLU A 236 -33.49 -48.76 -4.33
N LEU A 237 -32.87 -48.08 -3.38
CA LEU A 237 -31.44 -47.73 -3.42
C LEU A 237 -30.60 -48.94 -3.01
N THR A 238 -29.55 -49.23 -3.77
CA THR A 238 -28.67 -50.37 -3.52
C THR A 238 -27.70 -50.16 -2.34
N ILE A 239 -27.41 -48.90 -2.02
CA ILE A 239 -26.59 -48.45 -0.90
C ILE A 239 -27.15 -47.14 -0.35
N GLN A 240 -26.66 -46.71 0.81
CA GLN A 240 -27.02 -45.47 1.49
C GLN A 240 -25.75 -44.70 1.87
N TYR A 241 -25.91 -43.44 2.30
CA TYR A 241 -24.77 -42.58 2.64
C TYR A 241 -23.88 -43.15 3.76
N ALA A 242 -24.47 -43.84 4.74
CA ALA A 242 -23.71 -44.48 5.83
C ALA A 242 -22.77 -45.58 5.32
N ASP A 243 -23.15 -46.29 4.26
CA ASP A 243 -22.31 -47.30 3.61
C ASP A 243 -21.08 -46.64 2.95
N PHE A 244 -21.29 -45.52 2.26
CA PHE A 244 -20.21 -44.69 1.71
C PHE A 244 -19.28 -44.16 2.80
N ALA A 245 -19.82 -43.63 3.89
CA ALA A 245 -19.02 -43.07 4.99
C ALA A 245 -18.11 -44.13 5.62
N LEU A 246 -18.61 -45.36 5.83
CA LEU A 246 -17.78 -46.46 6.35
C LEU A 246 -16.75 -46.92 5.31
N TRP A 247 -17.15 -47.09 4.06
CA TRP A 247 -16.26 -47.45 2.95
C TRP A 247 -15.11 -46.44 2.80
N GLN A 248 -15.39 -45.13 2.86
CA GLN A 248 -14.38 -44.08 2.77
C GLN A 248 -13.34 -44.19 3.89
N ARG A 249 -13.78 -44.55 5.11
CA ARG A 249 -12.87 -44.77 6.26
C ARG A 249 -12.00 -46.01 6.12
N GLN A 250 -12.46 -47.02 5.38
CA GLN A 250 -11.76 -48.28 5.18
C GLN A 250 -10.82 -48.26 3.96
N CYS A 251 -11.24 -47.63 2.86
CA CYS A 251 -10.52 -47.60 1.60
C CYS A 251 -9.31 -46.65 1.58
N LEU A 252 -9.31 -45.61 2.42
CA LEU A 252 -8.11 -44.79 2.67
C LEU A 252 -7.15 -45.56 3.59
N THR A 253 -6.52 -46.62 3.08
CA THR A 253 -5.43 -47.31 3.76
C THR A 253 -4.24 -46.35 3.94
N LYS A 254 -3.41 -46.57 4.96
CA LYS A 254 -2.26 -45.68 5.26
C LYS A 254 -1.34 -45.45 4.05
N GLU A 255 -1.19 -46.43 3.18
CA GLU A 255 -0.32 -46.38 2.00
C GLU A 255 -0.90 -45.50 0.89
N VAL A 256 -2.20 -45.62 0.59
CA VAL A 256 -2.90 -44.76 -0.38
C VAL A 256 -2.98 -43.32 0.13
N GLN A 257 -3.28 -43.16 1.43
CA GLN A 257 -3.30 -41.87 2.11
C GLN A 257 -1.93 -41.18 2.04
N GLN A 258 -0.82 -41.92 2.22
CA GLN A 258 0.51 -41.34 2.20
C GLN A 258 0.93 -40.85 0.81
N LYS A 259 0.65 -41.62 -0.26
CA LYS A 259 0.92 -41.17 -1.64
C LYS A 259 0.14 -39.92 -2.02
N GLN A 260 -1.15 -39.87 -1.72
CA GLN A 260 -1.97 -38.68 -2.00
C GLN A 260 -1.52 -37.48 -1.17
N LEU A 261 -1.14 -37.70 0.08
CA LEU A 261 -0.60 -36.65 0.94
C LEU A 261 0.76 -36.11 0.45
N GLU A 262 1.64 -36.98 -0.04
CA GLU A 262 2.95 -36.57 -0.58
C GLU A 262 2.80 -35.62 -1.77
N TYR A 263 1.86 -35.92 -2.69
CA TYR A 263 1.51 -35.01 -3.78
C TYR A 263 1.09 -33.62 -3.26
N TRP A 264 0.12 -33.55 -2.36
CA TRP A 264 -0.38 -32.27 -1.86
C TRP A 264 0.66 -31.51 -1.03
N LYS A 265 1.53 -32.22 -0.29
CA LYS A 265 2.67 -31.62 0.40
C LYS A 265 3.65 -30.98 -0.57
N GLN A 266 3.92 -31.63 -1.70
CA GLN A 266 4.79 -31.07 -2.72
C GLN A 266 4.12 -29.89 -3.44
N GLN A 267 2.84 -30.01 -3.80
CA GLN A 267 2.12 -28.94 -4.51
C GLN A 267 1.93 -27.67 -3.68
N LEU A 268 1.66 -27.81 -2.38
CA LEU A 268 1.42 -26.68 -1.47
C LEU A 268 2.65 -26.29 -0.65
N ALA A 269 3.83 -26.85 -0.98
CA ALA A 269 5.09 -26.45 -0.36
C ALA A 269 5.34 -24.95 -0.61
N ASP A 270 5.61 -24.20 0.45
CA ASP A 270 5.86 -22.75 0.39
C ASP A 270 4.73 -21.94 -0.26
N ALA A 271 3.49 -22.48 -0.25
CA ALA A 271 2.33 -21.73 -0.70
C ALA A 271 2.17 -20.44 0.12
N PRO A 272 1.82 -19.32 -0.52
CA PRO A 272 1.63 -18.07 0.19
C PRO A 272 0.53 -18.23 1.25
N PRO A 273 0.73 -17.73 2.48
CA PRO A 273 -0.25 -17.89 3.54
C PRO A 273 -1.53 -17.09 3.28
N LEU A 274 -1.42 -15.98 2.54
CA LEU A 274 -2.47 -15.01 2.31
C LEU A 274 -2.40 -14.44 0.88
N LEU A 275 -3.55 -14.36 0.22
CA LEU A 275 -3.75 -13.52 -0.95
C LEU A 275 -3.98 -12.06 -0.51
N GLU A 276 -3.05 -11.19 -0.84
CA GLU A 276 -3.05 -9.77 -0.48
C GLU A 276 -3.91 -8.96 -1.47
N LEU A 277 -5.22 -9.24 -1.50
CA LEU A 277 -6.15 -8.39 -2.23
C LEU A 277 -6.21 -7.01 -1.58
N THR A 278 -6.24 -5.97 -2.42
CA THR A 278 -6.45 -4.61 -1.91
C THR A 278 -7.91 -4.46 -1.47
N THR A 279 -8.11 -4.26 -0.17
CA THR A 279 -9.43 -4.10 0.44
C THR A 279 -9.79 -2.62 0.62
N ASP A 280 -11.09 -2.35 0.71
CA ASP A 280 -11.62 -1.01 1.02
C ASP A 280 -11.47 -0.68 2.51
N TYR A 281 -11.57 -1.71 3.35
CA TYR A 281 -11.50 -1.63 4.80
C TYR A 281 -10.34 -2.47 5.35
N PRO A 282 -9.75 -2.09 6.49
CA PRO A 282 -8.74 -2.90 7.14
C PRO A 282 -9.33 -4.24 7.57
N ARG A 283 -8.61 -5.34 7.28
CA ARG A 283 -9.04 -6.68 7.67
C ARG A 283 -9.25 -6.78 9.20
N PRO A 284 -10.41 -7.29 9.67
CA PRO A 284 -10.62 -7.55 11.08
C PRO A 284 -9.61 -8.56 11.65
N PRO A 285 -9.16 -8.42 12.91
CA PRO A 285 -8.22 -9.36 13.54
C PRO A 285 -8.82 -10.76 13.74
N VAL A 286 -10.14 -10.88 13.71
CA VAL A 286 -10.90 -12.14 13.75
C VAL A 286 -11.87 -12.11 12.58
N GLN A 287 -11.86 -13.16 11.76
CA GLN A 287 -12.72 -13.30 10.59
C GLN A 287 -14.19 -13.21 10.99
N THR A 288 -14.89 -12.31 10.33
CA THR A 288 -16.34 -12.19 10.37
C THR A 288 -16.94 -12.89 9.14
N PHE A 289 -18.23 -13.17 9.21
CA PHE A 289 -18.96 -13.84 8.13
C PHE A 289 -19.99 -12.92 7.47
N SER A 290 -19.90 -11.61 7.72
CA SER A 290 -20.75 -10.59 7.09
C SER A 290 -20.52 -10.63 5.58
N GLY A 291 -21.58 -10.83 4.80
CA GLY A 291 -21.44 -10.97 3.36
C GLY A 291 -22.58 -10.33 2.58
N ALA A 292 -22.33 -10.13 1.29
CA ALA A 292 -23.32 -9.73 0.32
C ALA A 292 -23.01 -10.38 -1.03
N THR A 293 -24.00 -10.35 -1.93
CA THR A 293 -23.92 -11.03 -3.23
C THR A 293 -24.30 -10.09 -4.37
N LYS A 294 -23.58 -10.20 -5.50
CA LYS A 294 -23.87 -9.48 -6.74
C LYS A 294 -23.89 -10.41 -7.94
N ARG A 295 -24.87 -10.22 -8.83
CA ARG A 295 -25.06 -11.03 -10.04
C ARG A 295 -24.79 -10.18 -11.28
N PHE A 296 -24.04 -10.73 -12.23
CA PHE A 296 -23.77 -10.12 -13.53
C PHE A 296 -24.01 -11.13 -14.64
N GLN A 297 -24.74 -10.71 -15.67
CA GLN A 297 -25.03 -11.53 -16.85
C GLN A 297 -23.97 -11.26 -17.91
N LEU A 298 -23.28 -12.30 -18.35
CA LEU A 298 -22.41 -12.22 -19.53
C LEU A 298 -23.25 -12.43 -20.79
N GLU A 299 -22.89 -11.72 -21.86
CA GLU A 299 -23.57 -11.85 -23.14
C GLU A 299 -23.45 -13.27 -23.71
N LYS A 300 -24.49 -13.71 -24.41
CA LYS A 300 -24.57 -15.04 -25.01
C LYS A 300 -23.48 -15.28 -26.06
N ASP A 301 -23.12 -14.24 -26.81
CA ASP A 301 -22.08 -14.31 -27.84
C ASP A 301 -20.71 -14.53 -27.21
N LEU A 302 -20.38 -13.78 -26.15
CA LEU A 302 -19.14 -13.98 -25.38
C LEU A 302 -19.08 -15.39 -24.77
N THR A 303 -20.20 -15.87 -24.22
CA THR A 303 -20.31 -17.24 -23.69
C THR A 303 -19.98 -18.29 -24.75
N SER A 304 -20.56 -18.16 -25.95
CA SER A 304 -20.35 -19.11 -27.07
C SER A 304 -18.89 -19.08 -27.55
N GLN A 305 -18.28 -17.91 -27.55
CA GLN A 305 -16.89 -17.71 -27.90
C GLN A 305 -15.93 -18.33 -26.88
N LEU A 306 -16.21 -18.20 -25.57
CA LEU A 306 -15.45 -18.86 -24.51
C LEU A 306 -15.53 -20.39 -24.61
N VAL A 307 -16.72 -20.95 -24.85
CA VAL A 307 -16.89 -22.39 -25.08
C VAL A 307 -16.06 -22.86 -26.28
N THR A 308 -16.06 -22.08 -27.37
CA THR A 308 -15.28 -22.37 -28.57
C THR A 308 -13.77 -22.35 -28.27
N LEU A 309 -13.31 -21.36 -27.52
CA LEU A 309 -11.91 -21.28 -27.08
C LEU A 309 -11.52 -22.50 -26.24
N SER A 310 -12.35 -22.90 -25.28
CA SER A 310 -12.10 -24.09 -24.45
C SER A 310 -11.98 -25.36 -25.30
N GLN A 311 -12.87 -25.54 -26.28
CA GLN A 311 -12.84 -26.68 -27.20
C GLN A 311 -11.56 -26.69 -28.06
N ASN A 312 -11.18 -25.55 -28.62
CA ASN A 312 -9.98 -25.42 -29.45
C ASN A 312 -8.70 -25.73 -28.66
N SER A 313 -8.64 -25.32 -27.40
CA SER A 313 -7.51 -25.58 -26.50
C SER A 313 -7.58 -26.94 -25.80
N SER A 314 -8.59 -27.77 -26.11
CA SER A 314 -8.82 -29.08 -25.48
C SER A 314 -8.86 -29.02 -23.94
N VAL A 315 -9.57 -28.02 -23.42
CA VAL A 315 -9.82 -27.80 -21.98
C VAL A 315 -11.31 -27.66 -21.70
N THR A 316 -11.70 -27.72 -20.42
CA THR A 316 -13.07 -27.43 -20.02
C THR A 316 -13.33 -25.92 -19.90
N LEU A 317 -14.59 -25.51 -20.00
CA LEU A 317 -14.99 -24.12 -19.73
C LEU A 317 -14.58 -23.68 -18.31
N PHE A 318 -14.66 -24.59 -17.34
CA PHE A 318 -14.17 -24.37 -15.97
C PHE A 318 -12.69 -23.95 -15.97
N MET A 319 -11.81 -24.67 -16.67
CA MET A 319 -10.38 -24.35 -16.72
C MET A 319 -10.14 -22.97 -17.37
N THR A 320 -10.87 -22.63 -18.43
CA THR A 320 -10.78 -21.32 -19.09
C THR A 320 -11.18 -20.18 -18.15
N LEU A 321 -12.32 -20.30 -17.47
CA LEU A 321 -12.81 -19.27 -16.55
C LEU A 321 -11.96 -19.17 -15.28
N LEU A 322 -11.51 -20.30 -14.73
CA LEU A 322 -10.55 -20.34 -13.62
C LEU A 322 -9.27 -19.61 -14.00
N THR A 323 -8.72 -19.87 -15.19
CA THR A 323 -7.52 -19.19 -15.68
C THR A 323 -7.73 -17.67 -15.77
N ALA A 324 -8.88 -17.23 -16.31
CA ALA A 324 -9.22 -15.81 -16.36
C ALA A 324 -9.36 -15.20 -14.96
N TYR A 325 -9.98 -15.91 -14.01
CA TYR A 325 -10.13 -15.44 -12.63
C TYR A 325 -8.78 -15.33 -11.92
N THR A 326 -7.88 -16.30 -12.13
CA THR A 326 -6.51 -16.25 -11.63
C THR A 326 -5.75 -15.03 -12.19
N VAL A 327 -5.92 -14.71 -13.49
CA VAL A 327 -5.33 -13.50 -14.08
C VAL A 327 -5.92 -12.24 -13.45
N LEU A 328 -7.23 -12.17 -13.22
CA LEU A 328 -7.85 -11.04 -12.52
C LEU A 328 -7.24 -10.85 -11.13
N LEU A 329 -7.14 -11.92 -10.34
CA LEU A 329 -6.56 -11.86 -8.99
C LEU A 329 -5.09 -11.40 -9.02
N TYR A 330 -4.29 -11.90 -9.97
CA TYR A 330 -2.91 -11.44 -10.20
C TYR A 330 -2.84 -9.93 -10.44
N ARG A 331 -3.75 -9.36 -11.25
CA ARG A 331 -3.79 -7.92 -11.54
C ARG A 331 -4.25 -7.08 -10.35
N TYR A 332 -4.94 -7.67 -9.38
CA TYR A 332 -5.49 -7.01 -8.19
C TYR A 332 -4.61 -7.14 -6.93
N SER A 333 -3.84 -8.23 -6.81
CA SER A 333 -2.92 -8.46 -5.69
C SER A 333 -1.46 -8.18 -6.03
N GLY A 334 -1.09 -8.23 -7.32
CA GLY A 334 0.31 -8.22 -7.76
C GLY A 334 1.08 -9.51 -7.45
N GLN A 335 0.42 -10.55 -6.91
CA GLN A 335 1.04 -11.84 -6.58
C GLN A 335 0.95 -12.81 -7.75
N ASP A 336 2.07 -13.45 -8.10
CA ASP A 336 2.18 -14.40 -9.20
C ASP A 336 2.02 -15.87 -8.78
N ASP A 337 1.80 -16.14 -7.50
CA ASP A 337 1.49 -17.47 -6.97
C ASP A 337 0.16 -17.39 -6.20
N ILE A 338 -0.87 -18.05 -6.71
CA ILE A 338 -2.24 -17.87 -6.26
C ILE A 338 -2.88 -19.22 -5.94
N CYS A 339 -3.43 -19.36 -4.74
CA CYS A 339 -4.21 -20.51 -4.31
C CYS A 339 -5.71 -20.18 -4.31
N ILE A 340 -6.50 -20.96 -5.06
CA ILE A 340 -7.96 -20.82 -5.16
C ILE A 340 -8.61 -22.09 -4.65
N GLY A 341 -9.59 -21.95 -3.74
CA GLY A 341 -10.43 -23.06 -3.33
C GLY A 341 -11.49 -23.37 -4.40
N SER A 342 -11.65 -24.65 -4.77
CA SER A 342 -12.73 -25.08 -5.67
C SER A 342 -13.50 -26.23 -5.04
N PRO A 343 -14.84 -26.14 -4.91
CA PRO A 343 -15.63 -27.29 -4.50
C PRO A 343 -15.63 -28.34 -5.62
N PHE A 344 -15.64 -29.60 -5.22
CA PHE A 344 -15.71 -30.76 -6.10
C PHE A 344 -16.79 -31.72 -5.60
N ALA A 345 -17.65 -32.22 -6.51
CA ALA A 345 -18.83 -33.02 -6.15
C ALA A 345 -18.48 -34.36 -5.49
N ASN A 346 -17.31 -34.92 -5.81
CA ASN A 346 -16.79 -36.18 -5.25
C ASN A 346 -17.74 -37.38 -5.46
N ARG A 347 -18.34 -37.45 -6.65
CA ARG A 347 -19.27 -38.51 -7.10
C ARG A 347 -18.76 -39.13 -8.40
N ASP A 348 -17.59 -39.75 -8.34
CA ASP A 348 -16.91 -40.39 -9.47
C ASP A 348 -17.41 -41.83 -9.73
N ARG A 349 -18.45 -42.28 -9.01
CA ARG A 349 -19.01 -43.63 -9.05
C ARG A 349 -20.51 -43.62 -9.28
N GLN A 350 -20.97 -44.54 -10.13
CA GLN A 350 -22.37 -44.66 -10.52
C GLN A 350 -23.29 -44.93 -9.32
N GLU A 351 -22.85 -45.73 -8.35
CA GLU A 351 -23.64 -46.09 -7.18
C GLU A 351 -23.89 -44.89 -6.24
N LEU A 352 -23.10 -43.81 -6.38
CA LEU A 352 -23.24 -42.58 -5.59
C LEU A 352 -24.15 -41.55 -6.25
N GLU A 353 -24.41 -41.63 -7.56
CA GLU A 353 -25.11 -40.58 -8.33
C GLU A 353 -26.54 -40.31 -7.86
N SER A 354 -27.21 -41.31 -7.28
CA SER A 354 -28.62 -41.24 -6.84
C SER A 354 -28.79 -40.99 -5.34
N LEU A 355 -27.70 -40.86 -4.57
CA LEU A 355 -27.77 -40.75 -3.12
C LEU A 355 -27.91 -39.30 -2.64
N ILE A 356 -28.72 -39.07 -1.62
CA ILE A 356 -28.72 -37.83 -0.85
C ILE A 356 -27.68 -37.93 0.29
N GLY A 357 -26.81 -36.92 0.38
CA GLY A 357 -25.80 -36.82 1.44
C GLY A 357 -24.74 -35.75 1.14
N PHE A 358 -23.78 -35.56 2.06
CA PHE A 358 -22.72 -34.56 1.89
C PHE A 358 -21.45 -35.18 1.29
N PHE A 359 -21.27 -35.11 -0.03
CA PHE A 359 -20.10 -35.69 -0.71
C PHE A 359 -19.03 -34.65 -1.03
N ALA A 360 -19.44 -33.39 -1.17
CA ALA A 360 -18.57 -32.29 -1.58
C ALA A 360 -17.23 -32.25 -0.83
N ASN A 361 -16.14 -32.18 -1.60
CA ASN A 361 -14.79 -31.93 -1.10
C ASN A 361 -14.28 -30.59 -1.65
N THR A 362 -13.20 -30.04 -1.09
CA THR A 362 -12.57 -28.80 -1.58
C THR A 362 -11.15 -29.06 -2.03
N LEU A 363 -10.82 -28.63 -3.25
CA LEU A 363 -9.46 -28.70 -3.80
C LEU A 363 -8.79 -27.34 -3.71
N VAL A 364 -7.49 -27.32 -3.41
CA VAL A 364 -6.67 -26.10 -3.44
C VAL A 364 -5.95 -26.05 -4.78
N LEU A 365 -6.40 -25.19 -5.66
CA LEU A 365 -5.86 -25.02 -7.01
C LEU A 365 -4.81 -23.92 -6.99
N ARG A 366 -3.53 -24.31 -6.92
CA ARG A 366 -2.38 -23.39 -6.90
C ARG A 366 -1.86 -23.16 -8.32
N THR A 367 -1.79 -21.89 -8.74
CA THR A 367 -1.33 -21.53 -10.07
C THR A 367 -0.17 -20.54 -9.99
N ASN A 368 0.89 -20.80 -10.76
CA ASN A 368 2.05 -19.93 -10.89
C ASN A 368 2.04 -19.18 -12.24
N LEU A 369 1.97 -17.85 -12.16
CA LEU A 369 1.92 -16.89 -13.26
C LEU A 369 3.26 -16.21 -13.53
N ALA A 370 4.34 -16.61 -12.85
CA ALA A 370 5.67 -16.04 -13.03
C ALA A 370 6.12 -16.11 -14.49
N GLY A 371 6.84 -15.06 -14.90
CA GLY A 371 7.34 -14.90 -16.27
C GLY A 371 6.36 -14.25 -17.25
N ASN A 372 5.18 -13.82 -16.80
CA ASN A 372 4.16 -13.15 -17.63
C ASN A 372 3.83 -13.95 -18.92
N PRO A 373 3.35 -15.21 -18.78
CA PRO A 373 3.03 -16.07 -19.91
C PRO A 373 1.90 -15.50 -20.78
N SER A 374 1.73 -16.05 -21.98
CA SER A 374 0.47 -15.85 -22.72
C SER A 374 -0.70 -16.50 -21.99
N PHE A 375 -1.94 -16.08 -22.31
CA PHE A 375 -3.12 -16.74 -21.74
C PHE A 375 -3.17 -18.24 -22.09
N ASN A 376 -2.84 -18.62 -23.33
CA ASN A 376 -2.82 -20.04 -23.74
C ASN A 376 -1.73 -20.86 -23.04
N GLU A 377 -0.56 -20.28 -22.79
CA GLU A 377 0.47 -20.92 -21.98
C GLU A 377 -0.01 -21.14 -20.54
N LEU A 378 -0.63 -20.13 -19.93
CA LEU A 378 -1.17 -20.25 -18.58
C LEU A 378 -2.33 -21.25 -18.53
N LEU A 379 -3.22 -21.25 -19.53
CA LEU A 379 -4.32 -22.20 -19.64
C LEU A 379 -3.83 -23.64 -19.72
N SER A 380 -2.70 -23.88 -20.40
CA SER A 380 -2.05 -25.19 -20.45
C SER A 380 -1.53 -25.61 -19.08
N ARG A 381 -0.91 -24.69 -18.31
CA ARG A 381 -0.49 -24.94 -16.92
C ARG A 381 -1.68 -25.24 -16.00
N VAL A 382 -2.77 -24.48 -16.13
CA VAL A 382 -4.00 -24.70 -15.34
C VAL A 382 -4.63 -26.04 -15.70
N ARG A 383 -4.61 -26.46 -16.97
CA ARG A 383 -5.07 -27.79 -17.37
C ARG A 383 -4.28 -28.90 -16.67
N GLU A 384 -2.95 -28.84 -16.72
CA GLU A 384 -2.09 -29.83 -16.07
C GLU A 384 -2.34 -29.88 -14.56
N MET A 385 -2.32 -28.71 -13.90
CA MET A 385 -2.60 -28.60 -12.47
C MET A 385 -3.99 -29.14 -12.09
N ALA A 386 -5.03 -28.81 -12.85
CA ALA A 386 -6.39 -29.27 -12.57
C ALA A 386 -6.53 -30.78 -12.76
N MET A 387 -5.91 -31.35 -13.79
CA MET A 387 -5.91 -32.80 -14.01
C MET A 387 -5.18 -33.54 -12.88
N ASP A 388 -4.03 -33.04 -12.45
CA ASP A 388 -3.28 -33.60 -11.33
C ASP A 388 -4.07 -33.46 -10.01
N ALA A 389 -4.72 -32.33 -9.78
CA ALA A 389 -5.60 -32.13 -8.62
C ALA A 389 -6.79 -33.10 -8.62
N TYR A 390 -7.42 -33.33 -9.78
CA TYR A 390 -8.52 -34.29 -9.92
C TYR A 390 -8.08 -35.73 -9.68
N ALA A 391 -6.88 -36.13 -10.10
CA ALA A 391 -6.32 -37.44 -9.79
C ALA A 391 -6.15 -37.70 -8.28
N HIS A 392 -6.08 -36.63 -7.47
CA HIS A 392 -5.90 -36.67 -6.02
C HIS A 392 -7.12 -36.12 -5.24
N GLN A 393 -8.27 -35.97 -5.91
CA GLN A 393 -9.47 -35.31 -5.34
C GLN A 393 -10.12 -36.04 -4.17
N ASN A 394 -9.82 -37.33 -4.01
CA ASN A 394 -10.38 -38.17 -2.96
C ASN A 394 -9.70 -37.93 -1.61
N PHE A 395 -8.61 -37.14 -1.57
CA PHE A 395 -7.96 -36.76 -0.33
C PHE A 395 -8.76 -35.67 0.39
N PRO A 396 -9.21 -35.89 1.65
CA PRO A 396 -10.02 -34.90 2.36
C PRO A 396 -9.23 -33.62 2.66
N PHE A 397 -9.84 -32.47 2.38
CA PHE A 397 -9.25 -31.15 2.63
C PHE A 397 -8.80 -30.97 4.09
N GLU A 398 -9.53 -31.54 5.05
CA GLU A 398 -9.22 -31.38 6.47
C GLU A 398 -7.96 -32.11 6.87
N MET A 399 -7.75 -33.31 6.31
CA MET A 399 -6.53 -34.07 6.52
C MET A 399 -5.33 -33.35 5.90
N LEU A 400 -5.57 -32.61 4.82
CA LEU A 400 -4.54 -31.77 4.19
C LEU A 400 -4.14 -30.62 5.11
N VAL A 401 -5.10 -29.88 5.66
CA VAL A 401 -4.82 -28.79 6.62
C VAL A 401 -4.12 -29.32 7.87
N GLU A 402 -4.55 -30.46 8.41
CA GLU A 402 -3.93 -31.09 9.58
C GLU A 402 -2.48 -31.54 9.30
N ALA A 403 -2.23 -32.09 8.12
CA ALA A 403 -0.90 -32.59 7.76
C ALA A 403 0.09 -31.51 7.34
N LEU A 404 -0.39 -30.39 6.77
CA LEU A 404 0.45 -29.24 6.40
C LEU A 404 0.75 -28.32 7.58
N GLN A 405 -0.14 -28.28 8.59
CA GLN A 405 -0.04 -27.37 9.73
C GLN A 405 0.32 -25.92 9.34
N PRO A 406 -0.43 -25.30 8.40
CA PRO A 406 -0.16 -23.92 7.99
C PRO A 406 -0.30 -22.98 9.19
N GLN A 407 0.38 -21.82 9.14
CA GLN A 407 0.25 -20.78 10.14
C GLN A 407 -1.22 -20.46 10.38
N ARG A 408 -1.69 -20.59 11.62
CA ARG A 408 -3.09 -20.37 11.98
C ARG A 408 -3.26 -18.93 12.43
N GLU A 409 -4.02 -18.17 11.65
CA GLU A 409 -4.49 -16.85 12.04
C GLU A 409 -6.01 -16.85 12.17
N LEU A 410 -6.54 -16.06 13.11
CA LEU A 410 -7.98 -15.95 13.31
C LEU A 410 -8.65 -15.04 12.26
N SER A 411 -7.87 -14.28 11.50
CA SER A 411 -8.34 -13.23 10.57
C SER A 411 -8.73 -13.74 9.18
N HIS A 412 -8.36 -14.98 8.82
CA HIS A 412 -8.61 -15.57 7.51
C HIS A 412 -8.52 -17.11 7.50
N THR A 413 -9.08 -17.73 6.47
CA THR A 413 -9.01 -19.18 6.24
C THR A 413 -7.62 -19.64 5.81
N PRO A 414 -7.15 -20.83 6.24
CA PRO A 414 -5.86 -21.36 5.82
C PRO A 414 -5.86 -21.79 4.35
N LEU A 415 -4.69 -21.75 3.71
CA LEU A 415 -4.38 -22.18 2.33
C LEU A 415 -4.98 -21.34 1.20
N PHE A 416 -6.19 -20.82 1.34
CA PHE A 416 -6.80 -19.92 0.36
C PHE A 416 -7.87 -19.04 1.01
N GLN A 417 -8.12 -17.87 0.41
CA GLN A 417 -9.13 -16.91 0.86
C GLN A 417 -10.18 -16.59 -0.20
N VAL A 418 -9.98 -17.10 -1.42
CA VAL A 418 -10.88 -16.91 -2.54
C VAL A 418 -11.31 -18.26 -3.11
N THR A 419 -12.53 -18.33 -3.62
CA THR A 419 -13.05 -19.55 -4.25
C THR A 419 -13.59 -19.32 -5.64
N PHE A 420 -13.57 -20.39 -6.44
CA PHE A 420 -14.12 -20.42 -7.78
C PHE A 420 -14.94 -21.70 -8.00
N ALA A 421 -16.13 -21.56 -8.57
CA ALA A 421 -16.97 -22.69 -8.96
C ALA A 421 -17.67 -22.42 -10.29
N LEU A 422 -17.80 -23.45 -11.12
CA LEU A 422 -18.68 -23.45 -12.28
C LEU A 422 -19.78 -24.48 -12.03
N GLN A 423 -21.03 -24.03 -12.03
CA GLN A 423 -22.19 -24.90 -11.97
C GLN A 423 -22.94 -24.79 -13.30
N ASN A 424 -23.45 -25.91 -13.80
CA ASN A 424 -24.56 -25.82 -14.73
C ASN A 424 -25.73 -25.28 -13.93
N ALA A 425 -26.46 -24.29 -14.46
CA ALA A 425 -27.61 -23.76 -13.74
C ALA A 425 -28.62 -24.91 -13.55
N SER A 426 -28.66 -25.47 -12.34
CA SER A 426 -29.56 -26.54 -11.99
C SER A 426 -30.94 -25.97 -11.76
N THR A 427 -31.62 -25.68 -12.87
CA THR A 427 -33.07 -25.55 -12.93
C THR A 427 -33.51 -26.03 -14.31
N SER A 428 -33.55 -27.36 -14.49
CA SER A 428 -34.81 -27.85 -15.08
C SER A 428 -35.90 -27.27 -14.17
N PRO A 429 -36.86 -26.49 -14.69
CA PRO A 429 -37.97 -26.02 -13.86
C PRO A 429 -38.53 -27.24 -13.13
N VAL A 430 -38.75 -27.14 -11.82
CA VAL A 430 -39.41 -28.23 -11.10
C VAL A 430 -40.82 -28.32 -11.68
N GLU A 431 -41.09 -29.31 -12.51
CA GLU A 431 -42.36 -29.41 -13.24
C GLU A 431 -43.37 -30.23 -12.45
N LEU A 432 -44.03 -29.59 -11.48
CA LEU A 432 -45.11 -30.23 -10.74
C LEU A 432 -46.42 -30.15 -11.54
N THR A 433 -47.10 -31.28 -11.75
CA THR A 433 -48.39 -31.31 -12.47
C THR A 433 -49.37 -30.27 -11.89
N GLY A 434 -49.84 -29.36 -12.74
CA GLY A 434 -50.85 -28.36 -12.39
C GLY A 434 -50.31 -27.11 -11.68
N LEU A 435 -49.00 -26.93 -11.59
CA LEU A 435 -48.36 -25.79 -10.93
C LEU A 435 -47.32 -25.11 -11.82
N THR A 436 -47.19 -23.80 -11.65
CA THR A 436 -45.99 -23.06 -12.09
C THR A 436 -45.07 -22.90 -10.89
N VAL A 437 -43.85 -23.41 -11.01
CA VAL A 437 -42.84 -23.34 -9.94
C VAL A 437 -41.74 -22.37 -10.35
N THR A 438 -41.41 -21.42 -9.48
CA THR A 438 -40.31 -20.47 -9.70
C THR A 438 -39.39 -20.47 -8.49
N SER A 439 -38.10 -20.72 -8.72
CA SER A 439 -37.08 -20.56 -7.68
C SER A 439 -36.79 -19.07 -7.49
N LEU A 440 -36.83 -18.61 -6.24
CA LEU A 440 -36.48 -17.23 -5.91
C LEU A 440 -34.99 -17.17 -5.56
N PRO A 441 -34.25 -16.17 -6.08
CA PRO A 441 -32.86 -15.98 -5.70
C PRO A 441 -32.77 -15.64 -4.21
N THR A 442 -31.99 -16.42 -3.46
CA THR A 442 -31.68 -16.11 -2.06
C THR A 442 -30.57 -15.06 -2.02
N GLU A 443 -30.87 -13.86 -1.51
CA GLU A 443 -29.83 -12.91 -1.12
C GLU A 443 -29.17 -13.41 0.18
N THR A 444 -27.90 -13.82 0.09
CA THR A 444 -27.11 -14.24 1.23
C THR A 444 -26.50 -13.01 1.90
N THR A 445 -26.75 -12.84 3.21
CA THR A 445 -26.12 -11.80 4.04
C THR A 445 -24.83 -12.29 4.71
N THR A 446 -24.32 -13.44 4.28
CA THR A 446 -23.16 -14.10 4.88
C THR A 446 -22.24 -14.69 3.83
N THR A 447 -20.93 -14.66 4.07
CA THR A 447 -19.91 -15.32 3.24
C THR A 447 -18.92 -16.10 4.11
N LYS A 448 -18.35 -17.17 3.56
CA LYS A 448 -17.35 -18.02 4.23
C LYS A 448 -15.90 -17.62 3.92
N PHE A 449 -15.71 -16.87 2.84
CA PHE A 449 -14.41 -16.49 2.29
C PHE A 449 -14.39 -14.99 2.01
N ASP A 450 -13.21 -14.45 1.71
CA ASP A 450 -13.11 -13.04 1.37
C ASP A 450 -13.87 -12.74 0.07
N LEU A 451 -13.76 -13.64 -0.91
CA LEU A 451 -14.41 -13.55 -2.21
C LEU A 451 -14.72 -14.94 -2.80
N THR A 452 -15.94 -15.14 -3.26
CA THR A 452 -16.39 -16.33 -3.99
C THR A 452 -16.90 -15.91 -5.35
N LEU A 453 -16.35 -16.50 -6.42
CA LEU A 453 -16.89 -16.37 -7.77
C LEU A 453 -17.56 -17.69 -8.17
N LEU A 454 -18.89 -17.69 -8.19
CA LEU A 454 -19.69 -18.77 -8.76
C LEU A 454 -20.14 -18.35 -10.17
N VAL A 455 -19.91 -19.20 -11.16
CA VAL A 455 -20.42 -19.01 -12.51
C VAL A 455 -21.51 -20.05 -12.79
N GLU A 456 -22.69 -19.61 -13.18
CA GLU A 456 -23.82 -20.43 -13.57
C GLU A 456 -23.92 -20.46 -15.11
N ASN A 457 -23.92 -21.64 -15.71
CA ASN A 457 -24.15 -21.81 -17.14
C ASN A 457 -25.66 -21.96 -17.42
N THR A 458 -26.29 -20.90 -17.93
CA THR A 458 -27.75 -20.85 -18.21
C THR A 458 -28.03 -20.92 -19.71
N ALA A 459 -29.29 -21.17 -20.09
CA ALA A 459 -29.72 -21.09 -21.49
C ALA A 459 -29.54 -19.69 -22.12
N ALA A 460 -29.51 -18.63 -21.30
CA ALA A 460 -29.33 -17.25 -21.74
C ALA A 460 -27.84 -16.84 -21.85
N GLY A 461 -26.91 -17.64 -21.31
CA GLY A 461 -25.48 -17.34 -21.22
C GLY A 461 -24.94 -17.60 -19.81
N LEU A 462 -23.67 -17.27 -19.58
CA LEU A 462 -23.07 -17.37 -18.25
C LEU A 462 -23.55 -16.25 -17.33
N VAL A 463 -23.87 -16.59 -16.08
CA VAL A 463 -24.15 -15.63 -15.00
C VAL A 463 -23.06 -15.76 -13.95
N SER A 464 -22.33 -14.68 -13.66
CA SER A 464 -21.38 -14.66 -12.54
C SER A 464 -22.05 -14.12 -11.28
N VAL A 465 -21.89 -14.84 -10.19
CA VAL A 465 -22.38 -14.53 -8.84
C VAL A 465 -21.15 -14.31 -7.95
N TRP A 466 -21.01 -13.09 -7.44
CA TRP A 466 -19.90 -12.64 -6.61
C TRP A 466 -20.39 -12.51 -5.18
N GLU A 467 -19.96 -13.42 -4.30
CA GLU A 467 -20.20 -13.31 -2.86
C GLU A 467 -18.93 -12.74 -2.20
N TYR A 468 -19.06 -11.73 -1.36
CA TYR A 468 -17.91 -11.00 -0.81
C TYR A 468 -18.11 -10.62 0.64
N ASN A 469 -17.01 -10.46 1.37
CA ASN A 469 -17.03 -10.02 2.76
C ASN A 469 -17.21 -8.49 2.84
N THR A 470 -18.31 -8.04 3.45
CA THR A 470 -18.65 -6.60 3.57
C THR A 470 -17.76 -5.86 4.54
N ASP A 471 -17.04 -6.56 5.42
CA ASP A 471 -16.04 -5.96 6.31
C ASP A 471 -14.69 -5.72 5.59
N LEU A 472 -14.55 -6.18 4.33
CA LEU A 472 -13.37 -5.98 3.49
C LEU A 472 -13.65 -5.13 2.26
N PHE A 473 -14.80 -5.33 1.59
CA PHE A 473 -15.09 -4.74 0.29
C PHE A 473 -16.38 -3.92 0.28
N ASN A 474 -16.32 -2.80 -0.43
CA ASN A 474 -17.48 -2.05 -0.87
C ASN A 474 -18.16 -2.74 -2.05
N THR A 475 -19.47 -2.61 -2.13
CA THR A 475 -20.29 -3.06 -3.26
C THR A 475 -19.78 -2.56 -4.61
N SER A 476 -19.38 -1.28 -4.68
CA SER A 476 -18.84 -0.66 -5.89
C SER A 476 -17.50 -1.26 -6.34
N THR A 477 -16.72 -1.81 -5.41
CA THR A 477 -15.44 -2.46 -5.72
C THR A 477 -15.68 -3.79 -6.42
N ILE A 478 -16.68 -4.55 -5.97
CA ILE A 478 -17.09 -5.82 -6.57
C ILE A 478 -17.75 -5.61 -7.93
N GLU A 479 -18.57 -4.58 -8.08
CA GLU A 479 -19.14 -4.18 -9.38
C GLU A 479 -18.04 -3.90 -10.40
N ARG A 480 -17.02 -3.13 -10.00
CA ARG A 480 -15.84 -2.87 -10.84
C ARG A 480 -15.04 -4.13 -11.16
N MET A 481 -14.80 -5.02 -10.18
CA MET A 481 -14.13 -6.30 -10.40
C MET A 481 -14.88 -7.18 -11.43
N ALA A 482 -16.21 -7.20 -11.38
CA ALA A 482 -17.03 -7.95 -12.33
C ALA A 482 -16.96 -7.37 -13.75
N GLU A 483 -17.00 -6.04 -13.89
CA GLU A 483 -16.81 -5.35 -15.19
C GLU A 483 -15.42 -5.62 -15.77
N HIS A 484 -14.40 -5.65 -14.92
CA HIS A 484 -13.03 -6.00 -15.32
C HIS A 484 -12.90 -7.46 -15.71
N PHE A 485 -13.56 -8.36 -15.00
CA PHE A 485 -13.62 -9.76 -15.38
C PHE A 485 -14.25 -9.94 -16.76
N GLN A 486 -15.36 -9.25 -17.04
CA GLN A 486 -15.97 -9.26 -18.37
C GLN A 486 -15.02 -8.72 -19.45
N THR A 487 -14.41 -7.55 -19.23
CA THR A 487 -13.48 -6.94 -20.19
C THR A 487 -12.27 -7.85 -20.46
N LEU A 488 -11.77 -8.51 -19.43
CA LEU A 488 -10.70 -9.49 -19.52
C LEU A 488 -11.10 -10.71 -20.35
N LEU A 489 -12.31 -11.25 -20.14
CA LEU A 489 -12.84 -12.36 -20.94
C LEU A 489 -12.96 -11.97 -22.43
N GLU A 490 -13.46 -10.77 -22.73
CA GLU A 490 -13.54 -10.26 -24.11
C GLU A 490 -12.15 -10.16 -24.74
N GLY A 491 -11.15 -9.66 -24.01
CA GLY A 491 -9.76 -9.59 -24.45
C GLY A 491 -9.13 -10.96 -24.70
N ILE A 492 -9.42 -11.93 -23.83
CA ILE A 492 -8.92 -13.30 -23.92
C ILE A 492 -9.41 -13.97 -25.20
N VAL A 493 -10.70 -13.87 -25.51
CA VAL A 493 -11.22 -14.49 -26.74
C VAL A 493 -10.71 -13.76 -27.99
N ALA A 494 -10.53 -12.43 -27.92
CA ALA A 494 -9.98 -11.67 -29.04
C ALA A 494 -8.53 -12.05 -29.37
N ASN A 495 -7.68 -12.28 -28.37
CA ASN A 495 -6.28 -12.66 -28.58
C ASN A 495 -5.70 -13.50 -27.41
N PRO A 496 -5.88 -14.83 -27.41
CA PRO A 496 -5.39 -15.68 -26.32
C PRO A 496 -3.87 -15.89 -26.31
N GLU A 497 -3.15 -15.42 -27.34
CA GLU A 497 -1.68 -15.42 -27.38
C GLU A 497 -1.07 -14.18 -26.71
N GLN A 498 -1.89 -13.22 -26.28
CA GLN A 498 -1.42 -12.03 -25.58
C GLN A 498 -0.91 -12.39 -24.18
N GLN A 499 0.16 -11.71 -23.76
CA GLN A 499 0.68 -11.80 -22.39
C GLN A 499 -0.36 -11.37 -21.38
N ILE A 500 -0.48 -12.12 -20.27
CA ILE A 500 -1.53 -11.90 -19.26
C ILE A 500 -1.51 -10.49 -18.65
N ALA A 501 -0.33 -9.88 -18.50
CA ALA A 501 -0.23 -8.51 -18.00
C ALA A 501 -0.80 -7.49 -19.00
N GLN A 502 -0.73 -7.75 -20.30
CA GLN A 502 -1.15 -6.81 -21.35
C GLN A 502 -2.60 -6.98 -21.78
N LEU A 503 -3.27 -8.07 -21.37
CA LEU A 503 -4.69 -8.26 -21.64
C LEU A 503 -5.51 -7.07 -21.11
N PRO A 504 -6.53 -6.60 -21.86
CA PRO A 504 -7.35 -5.49 -21.45
C PRO A 504 -8.09 -5.87 -20.17
N LEU A 505 -8.05 -4.97 -19.19
CA LEU A 505 -8.69 -5.15 -17.89
C LEU A 505 -9.69 -4.02 -17.62
N LEU A 506 -9.24 -2.78 -17.82
CA LEU A 506 -10.06 -1.59 -17.61
C LEU A 506 -11.13 -1.48 -18.69
N THR A 507 -12.33 -1.09 -18.29
CA THR A 507 -13.37 -0.71 -19.25
C THR A 507 -12.89 0.50 -20.06
N LYS A 508 -13.43 0.70 -21.27
CA LYS A 508 -13.08 1.87 -22.10
C LYS A 508 -13.35 3.20 -21.39
N VAL A 509 -14.38 3.24 -20.53
CA VAL A 509 -14.75 4.42 -19.75
C VAL A 509 -13.71 4.67 -18.66
N GLU A 510 -13.34 3.65 -17.88
CA GLU A 510 -12.33 3.82 -16.83
C GLU A 510 -10.95 4.13 -17.42
N GLN A 511 -10.58 3.47 -18.52
CA GLN A 511 -9.33 3.77 -19.23
C GLN A 511 -9.28 5.22 -19.72
N HIS A 512 -10.38 5.74 -20.30
CA HIS A 512 -10.46 7.14 -20.72
C HIS A 512 -10.37 8.10 -19.52
N GLN A 513 -11.02 7.77 -18.41
CA GLN A 513 -10.96 8.55 -17.20
C GLN A 513 -9.54 8.65 -16.63
N LEU A 514 -8.84 7.52 -16.51
CA LEU A 514 -7.49 7.46 -15.95
C LEU A 514 -6.44 8.10 -16.87
N LEU A 515 -6.52 7.86 -18.17
CA LEU A 515 -5.48 8.30 -19.12
C LEU A 515 -5.72 9.72 -19.66
N VAL A 516 -6.98 10.15 -19.75
CA VAL A 516 -7.37 11.42 -20.39
C VAL A 516 -8.04 12.37 -19.41
N GLU A 517 -9.20 12.04 -18.84
CA GLU A 517 -10.00 13.01 -18.07
C GLU A 517 -9.26 13.55 -16.83
N TRP A 518 -8.65 12.66 -16.03
CA TRP A 518 -7.90 13.08 -14.84
C TRP A 518 -6.54 13.72 -15.17
N ASN A 519 -6.11 13.60 -16.41
CA ASN A 519 -4.89 14.19 -16.95
C ASN A 519 -5.13 15.45 -17.80
N ASP A 520 -6.39 15.86 -17.97
CA ASP A 520 -6.76 17.11 -18.65
C ASP A 520 -6.51 18.32 -17.73
N THR A 521 -5.23 18.62 -17.52
CA THR A 521 -4.75 19.68 -16.63
C THR A 521 -4.15 20.85 -17.40
N GLN A 522 -4.28 20.86 -18.73
CA GLN A 522 -3.62 21.84 -19.58
C GLN A 522 -4.17 23.24 -19.30
N THR A 523 -3.26 24.19 -19.05
CA THR A 523 -3.57 25.61 -18.90
C THR A 523 -2.50 26.45 -19.57
N ASP A 524 -2.87 27.61 -20.09
CA ASP A 524 -1.90 28.53 -20.66
C ASP A 524 -0.98 29.08 -19.57
N TYR A 525 0.31 29.11 -19.83
CA TYR A 525 1.31 29.75 -18.95
C TYR A 525 2.49 30.25 -19.80
N PRO A 526 3.34 31.15 -19.29
CA PRO A 526 4.47 31.70 -20.05
C PRO A 526 5.54 30.64 -20.37
N GLN A 527 5.41 29.99 -21.52
CA GLN A 527 6.31 28.95 -22.00
C GLN A 527 7.50 29.49 -22.79
N ASP A 528 7.44 30.73 -23.26
CA ASP A 528 8.42 31.38 -24.13
C ASP A 528 9.36 32.33 -23.37
N LYS A 529 9.09 32.58 -22.08
CA LYS A 529 9.83 33.54 -21.25
C LYS A 529 10.63 32.87 -20.15
N CYS A 530 11.75 33.47 -19.80
CA CYS A 530 12.54 33.10 -18.63
C CYS A 530 12.02 33.78 -17.37
N ILE A 531 12.34 33.22 -16.21
CA ILE A 531 11.97 33.75 -14.88
C ILE A 531 12.38 35.22 -14.74
N HIS A 532 13.61 35.58 -15.14
CA HIS A 532 14.11 36.95 -15.01
C HIS A 532 13.37 37.95 -15.90
N GLN A 533 12.88 37.53 -17.08
CA GLN A 533 12.08 38.38 -17.96
C GLN A 533 10.69 38.64 -17.36
N LEU A 534 10.07 37.62 -16.76
CA LEU A 534 8.80 37.76 -16.05
C LEU A 534 8.94 38.65 -14.82
N PHE A 535 10.06 38.55 -14.10
CA PHE A 535 10.39 39.46 -13.01
C PHE A 535 10.54 40.91 -13.50
N GLU A 536 11.24 41.14 -14.61
CA GLU A 536 11.39 42.48 -15.19
C GLU A 536 10.05 43.10 -15.63
N GLU A 537 9.14 42.31 -16.19
CA GLU A 537 7.78 42.74 -16.49
C GLU A 537 7.02 43.14 -15.22
N GLN A 538 7.21 42.42 -14.12
CA GLN A 538 6.61 42.78 -12.84
C GLN A 538 7.23 44.06 -12.26
N VAL A 539 8.55 44.24 -12.37
CA VAL A 539 9.24 45.48 -11.93
C VAL A 539 8.68 46.69 -12.67
N GLN A 540 8.40 46.59 -13.96
CA GLN A 540 7.79 47.67 -14.74
C GLN A 540 6.37 48.02 -14.26
N ARG A 541 5.62 47.03 -13.75
CA ARG A 541 4.24 47.25 -13.26
C ARG A 541 4.22 47.90 -11.89
N THR A 542 5.11 47.50 -10.97
CA THR A 542 5.09 47.93 -9.57
C THR A 542 6.50 48.23 -9.02
N PRO A 543 7.21 49.25 -9.56
CA PRO A 543 8.62 49.48 -9.24
C PRO A 543 8.87 49.84 -7.76
N ASP A 544 7.96 50.62 -7.16
CA ASP A 544 8.10 51.13 -5.79
C ASP A 544 7.53 50.18 -4.72
N ALA A 545 6.90 49.07 -5.12
CA ALA A 545 6.40 48.08 -4.17
C ALA A 545 7.58 47.35 -3.51
N VAL A 546 7.42 46.97 -2.23
CA VAL A 546 8.43 46.20 -1.50
C VAL A 546 8.45 44.77 -2.04
N ALA A 547 9.61 44.34 -2.56
CA ALA A 547 9.80 43.02 -3.15
C ALA A 547 10.29 42.01 -2.12
N VAL A 548 11.30 42.36 -1.33
CA VAL A 548 11.93 41.47 -0.35
C VAL A 548 12.21 42.19 0.96
N VAL A 549 11.99 41.50 2.07
CA VAL A 549 12.26 41.94 3.44
C VAL A 549 13.11 40.88 4.14
N PHE A 550 14.14 41.33 4.84
CA PHE A 550 14.92 40.51 5.75
C PHE A 550 15.26 41.35 6.98
N GLU A 551 14.80 40.88 8.14
CA GLU A 551 14.88 41.63 9.41
C GLU A 551 14.37 43.08 9.26
N ASN A 552 15.22 44.07 9.56
CA ASN A 552 14.87 45.50 9.48
C ASN A 552 15.16 46.12 8.11
N GLN A 553 15.60 45.33 7.13
CA GLN A 553 15.96 45.79 5.80
C GLN A 553 14.93 45.37 4.75
N GLN A 554 14.76 46.19 3.72
CA GLN A 554 13.86 45.90 2.62
C GLN A 554 14.38 46.47 1.29
N LEU A 555 14.04 45.80 0.19
CA LEU A 555 14.26 46.30 -1.17
C LEU A 555 12.94 46.37 -1.92
N THR A 556 12.74 47.48 -2.63
CA THR A 556 11.68 47.58 -3.63
C THR A 556 12.00 46.75 -4.87
N TYR A 557 11.00 46.47 -5.71
CA TYR A 557 11.19 45.78 -6.99
C TYR A 557 12.24 46.48 -7.87
N GLN A 558 12.19 47.81 -7.97
CA GLN A 558 13.17 48.57 -8.74
C GLN A 558 14.58 48.47 -8.15
N GLN A 559 14.72 48.58 -6.83
CA GLN A 559 16.03 48.47 -6.17
C GLN A 559 16.63 47.07 -6.35
N LEU A 560 15.84 46.02 -6.12
CA LEU A 560 16.25 44.64 -6.32
C LEU A 560 16.67 44.39 -7.78
N ASN A 561 15.91 44.91 -8.74
CA ASN A 561 16.23 44.78 -10.16
C ASN A 561 17.56 45.47 -10.53
N CYS A 562 17.79 46.71 -10.08
CA CYS A 562 19.03 47.44 -10.36
C CYS A 562 20.25 46.73 -9.77
N GLN A 563 20.12 46.21 -8.55
CA GLN A 563 21.14 45.44 -7.86
C GLN A 563 21.47 44.14 -8.60
N ALA A 564 20.45 43.37 -9.00
CA ALA A 564 20.62 42.15 -9.75
C ALA A 564 21.18 42.39 -11.16
N ASN A 565 20.78 43.48 -11.84
CA ASN A 565 21.32 43.85 -13.15
C ASN A 565 22.83 44.15 -13.08
N SER A 566 23.25 44.90 -12.06
CA SER A 566 24.66 45.23 -11.84
C SER A 566 25.51 43.96 -11.70
N LEU A 567 25.05 43.02 -10.87
CA LEU A 567 25.68 41.72 -10.71
C LEU A 567 25.65 40.90 -12.01
N ALA A 568 24.54 40.91 -12.74
CA ALA A 568 24.37 40.15 -13.98
C ALA A 568 25.35 40.58 -15.09
N HIS A 569 25.56 41.90 -15.27
CA HIS A 569 26.56 42.41 -16.22
C HIS A 569 27.98 41.98 -15.83
N TYR A 570 28.30 42.00 -14.53
CA TYR A 570 29.59 41.51 -14.05
C TYR A 570 29.75 40.01 -14.29
N LEU A 571 28.77 39.20 -13.94
CA LEU A 571 28.77 37.76 -14.21
C LEU A 571 28.90 37.43 -15.70
N LYS A 572 28.24 38.21 -16.57
CA LYS A 572 28.38 38.08 -18.02
C LYS A 572 29.80 38.39 -18.50
N SER A 573 30.50 39.35 -17.86
CA SER A 573 31.91 39.62 -18.13
C SER A 573 32.84 38.46 -17.74
N LEU A 574 32.42 37.62 -16.78
CA LEU A 574 33.10 36.39 -16.38
C LEU A 574 32.74 35.18 -17.25
N GLY A 575 31.93 35.38 -18.30
CA GLY A 575 31.54 34.35 -19.25
C GLY A 575 30.29 33.55 -18.88
N VAL A 576 29.47 34.03 -17.93
CA VAL A 576 28.16 33.44 -17.62
C VAL A 576 27.19 33.69 -18.79
N GLY A 577 26.45 32.64 -19.17
CA GLY A 577 25.48 32.62 -20.26
C GLY A 577 24.64 31.34 -20.23
N ALA A 578 23.96 31.02 -21.33
CA ALA A 578 23.02 29.89 -21.39
C ALA A 578 23.61 28.56 -20.89
N ASP A 579 22.89 27.90 -19.97
CA ASP A 579 23.25 26.63 -19.32
C ASP A 579 24.61 26.63 -18.58
N VAL A 580 25.26 27.79 -18.39
CA VAL A 580 26.47 27.91 -17.54
C VAL A 580 26.05 27.85 -16.08
N LEU A 581 26.63 26.90 -15.33
CA LEU A 581 26.38 26.74 -13.90
C LEU A 581 27.18 27.76 -13.08
N VAL A 582 26.51 28.40 -12.13
CA VAL A 582 27.11 29.33 -11.16
C VAL A 582 26.76 28.86 -9.75
N GLY A 583 27.77 28.60 -8.93
CA GLY A 583 27.54 28.22 -7.54
C GLY A 583 27.09 29.40 -6.71
N ILE A 584 26.25 29.16 -5.71
CA ILE A 584 25.88 30.15 -4.71
C ILE A 584 25.92 29.50 -3.32
N CYS A 585 26.87 29.93 -2.48
CA CYS A 585 27.07 29.46 -1.11
C CYS A 585 26.90 30.65 -0.16
N VAL A 586 25.69 30.86 0.35
CA VAL A 586 25.34 32.05 1.14
C VAL A 586 24.37 31.72 2.26
N GLU A 587 24.42 32.50 3.33
CA GLU A 587 23.38 32.53 4.36
C GLU A 587 22.17 33.37 3.89
N ARG A 588 21.05 33.23 4.61
CA ARG A 588 19.81 33.98 4.33
C ARG A 588 20.06 35.48 4.45
N SER A 589 19.82 36.20 3.37
CA SER A 589 20.12 37.64 3.23
C SER A 589 19.37 38.25 2.05
N LEU A 590 19.39 39.58 1.91
CA LEU A 590 18.87 40.23 0.70
C LEU A 590 19.75 39.91 -0.52
N GLU A 591 21.06 39.83 -0.29
CA GLU A 591 22.11 39.51 -1.24
C GLU A 591 21.90 38.12 -1.87
N MET A 592 21.35 37.16 -1.11
CA MET A 592 20.95 35.85 -1.63
C MET A 592 19.99 36.00 -2.83
N ILE A 593 18.95 36.83 -2.70
CA ILE A 593 17.96 37.03 -3.77
C ILE A 593 18.56 37.82 -4.94
N VAL A 594 19.42 38.81 -4.65
CA VAL A 594 20.20 39.54 -5.66
C VAL A 594 21.08 38.58 -6.46
N GLY A 595 21.74 37.64 -5.78
CA GLY A 595 22.60 36.60 -6.36
C GLY A 595 21.83 35.69 -7.32
N LEU A 596 20.71 35.13 -6.87
CA LEU A 596 19.85 34.27 -7.69
C LEU A 596 19.36 35.00 -8.95
N LEU A 597 18.80 36.21 -8.80
CA LEU A 597 18.34 37.01 -9.95
C LEU A 597 19.51 37.39 -10.87
N GLY A 598 20.66 37.77 -10.31
CA GLY A 598 21.85 38.15 -11.07
C GLY A 598 22.37 37.01 -11.95
N ILE A 599 22.41 35.77 -11.42
CA ILE A 599 22.77 34.57 -12.19
C ILE A 599 21.79 34.37 -13.36
N LEU A 600 20.49 34.38 -13.08
CA LEU A 600 19.47 34.15 -14.11
C LEU A 600 19.47 35.25 -15.19
N LYS A 601 19.68 36.51 -14.81
CA LYS A 601 19.78 37.66 -15.73
C LYS A 601 21.04 37.63 -16.59
N ALA A 602 22.17 37.15 -16.04
CA ALA A 602 23.37 36.87 -16.83
C ALA A 602 23.14 35.71 -17.83
N GLY A 603 22.14 34.87 -17.56
CA GLY A 603 21.71 33.76 -18.39
C GLY A 603 22.17 32.38 -17.90
N GLY A 604 22.85 32.33 -16.75
CA GLY A 604 23.30 31.09 -16.14
C GLY A 604 22.23 30.42 -15.29
N ALA A 605 22.55 29.23 -14.79
CA ALA A 605 21.74 28.47 -13.84
C ALA A 605 22.44 28.40 -12.48
N TYR A 606 21.69 28.64 -11.41
CA TYR A 606 22.28 28.63 -10.07
C TYR A 606 22.39 27.20 -9.51
N VAL A 607 23.48 26.93 -8.80
CA VAL A 607 23.69 25.71 -8.01
C VAL A 607 23.82 26.11 -6.55
N PRO A 608 22.77 25.93 -5.73
CA PRO A 608 22.85 26.24 -4.32
C PRO A 608 23.78 25.26 -3.61
N LEU A 609 24.74 25.80 -2.86
CA LEU A 609 25.62 25.08 -1.95
C LEU A 609 25.28 25.53 -0.55
N ASP A 610 24.82 24.60 0.30
CA ASP A 610 24.49 24.93 1.68
C ASP A 610 25.78 25.05 2.50
N PRO A 611 26.08 26.19 3.15
CA PRO A 611 27.27 26.35 3.96
C PRO A 611 27.31 25.41 5.19
N GLU A 612 26.17 24.86 5.62
CA GLU A 612 26.10 23.88 6.71
C GLU A 612 26.46 22.45 6.25
N TYR A 613 26.69 22.20 4.96
CA TYR A 613 27.08 20.87 4.48
C TYR A 613 28.53 20.52 4.85
N PRO A 614 28.84 19.22 5.10
CA PRO A 614 30.20 18.77 5.33
C PRO A 614 31.14 19.09 4.16
N GLN A 615 32.42 19.30 4.47
CA GLN A 615 33.46 19.64 3.47
C GLN A 615 33.53 18.65 2.32
N GLU A 616 33.43 17.34 2.60
CA GLU A 616 33.46 16.31 1.54
C GLU A 616 32.26 16.41 0.59
N ARG A 617 31.06 16.74 1.12
CA ARG A 617 29.85 16.92 0.33
C ARG A 617 29.98 18.12 -0.61
N LEU A 618 30.45 19.25 -0.09
CA LEU A 618 30.70 20.45 -0.88
C LEU A 618 31.79 20.21 -1.93
N SER A 619 32.85 19.50 -1.57
CA SER A 619 33.94 19.11 -2.49
C SER A 619 33.42 18.27 -3.65
N PHE A 620 32.58 17.28 -3.36
CA PHE A 620 31.94 16.47 -4.41
C PHE A 620 31.09 17.34 -5.34
N MET A 621 30.22 18.19 -4.78
CA MET A 621 29.33 19.05 -5.58
C MET A 621 30.15 19.98 -6.49
N LEU A 622 31.21 20.60 -5.97
CA LEU A 622 32.14 21.45 -6.73
C LEU A 622 32.84 20.66 -7.86
N ALA A 623 33.27 19.43 -7.59
CA ALA A 623 33.93 18.58 -8.57
C ALA A 623 32.97 18.10 -9.68
N ASP A 624 31.74 17.72 -9.34
CA ASP A 624 30.74 17.25 -10.30
C ASP A 624 30.20 18.40 -11.16
N THR A 625 30.01 19.59 -10.58
CA THR A 625 29.51 20.77 -11.30
C THR A 625 30.57 21.50 -12.12
N GLN A 626 31.85 21.38 -11.77
CA GLN A 626 32.98 22.09 -12.43
C GLN A 626 32.74 23.60 -12.59
N LEU A 627 32.29 24.24 -11.49
CA LEU A 627 31.90 25.65 -11.50
C LEU A 627 33.06 26.56 -11.90
N LYS A 628 32.77 27.53 -12.78
CA LYS A 628 33.71 28.60 -13.16
C LYS A 628 33.61 29.82 -12.25
N VAL A 629 32.42 30.05 -11.68
CA VAL A 629 32.11 31.18 -10.80
C VAL A 629 31.33 30.68 -9.60
N LEU A 630 31.68 31.19 -8.42
CA LEU A 630 31.04 30.88 -7.15
C LEU A 630 30.72 32.19 -6.42
N LEU A 631 29.44 32.44 -6.16
CA LEU A 631 28.99 33.55 -5.32
C LEU A 631 29.02 33.12 -3.86
N THR A 632 29.56 33.96 -2.99
CA THR A 632 29.62 33.69 -1.54
C THR A 632 29.60 34.98 -0.72
N GLN A 633 29.67 34.84 0.61
CA GLN A 633 29.91 35.91 1.57
C GLN A 633 31.34 35.81 2.14
N GLU A 634 31.89 36.94 2.59
CA GLU A 634 33.29 37.02 3.02
C GLU A 634 33.61 36.06 4.18
N ASN A 635 32.70 35.93 5.14
CA ASN A 635 32.82 35.05 6.30
C ASN A 635 32.82 33.55 5.94
N LEU A 636 32.32 33.19 4.75
CA LEU A 636 32.24 31.80 4.28
C LEU A 636 33.41 31.42 3.37
N VAL A 637 34.29 32.34 2.99
CA VAL A 637 35.38 32.05 2.04
C VAL A 637 36.34 30.99 2.59
N GLU A 638 36.69 31.08 3.86
CA GLU A 638 37.60 30.13 4.51
C GLU A 638 36.99 28.73 4.73
N SER A 639 35.65 28.62 4.72
CA SER A 639 34.94 27.35 4.87
C SER A 639 34.65 26.66 3.53
N LEU A 640 35.04 27.24 2.39
CA LEU A 640 34.89 26.59 1.09
C LEU A 640 36.03 25.58 0.85
N PRO A 641 35.72 24.37 0.34
CA PRO A 641 36.75 23.42 -0.07
C PRO A 641 37.63 23.95 -1.21
N GLU A 642 38.79 23.33 -1.43
CA GLU A 642 39.66 23.68 -2.55
C GLU A 642 38.93 23.53 -3.90
N HIS A 643 38.92 24.60 -4.70
CA HIS A 643 38.22 24.64 -5.98
C HIS A 643 38.88 25.61 -6.97
N GLN A 644 38.54 25.48 -8.26
CA GLN A 644 39.07 26.33 -9.33
C GLN A 644 38.15 27.51 -9.71
N ALA A 645 36.98 27.63 -9.06
CA ALA A 645 36.02 28.68 -9.36
C ALA A 645 36.54 30.07 -8.97
N ARG A 646 36.21 31.09 -9.78
CA ARG A 646 36.35 32.49 -9.38
C ARG A 646 35.33 32.80 -8.31
N VAL A 647 35.80 32.97 -7.07
CA VAL A 647 34.98 33.42 -5.95
C VAL A 647 34.63 34.90 -6.12
N VAL A 648 33.36 35.23 -5.92
CA VAL A 648 32.82 36.59 -5.91
C VAL A 648 32.07 36.80 -4.60
N CYS A 649 32.61 37.66 -3.73
CA CYS A 649 31.96 38.01 -2.47
C CYS A 649 30.90 39.09 -2.68
N LEU A 650 29.63 38.78 -2.40
CA LEU A 650 28.50 39.68 -2.71
C LEU A 650 28.54 41.01 -1.94
N GLU A 651 29.10 41.02 -0.74
CA GLU A 651 29.17 42.21 0.14
C GLU A 651 30.41 43.06 -0.12
N THR A 652 31.59 42.44 -0.16
CA THR A 652 32.89 43.14 -0.23
C THR A 652 33.24 43.59 -1.65
N GLU A 653 32.88 42.81 -2.67
CA GLU A 653 33.07 43.19 -4.07
C GLU A 653 31.92 44.06 -4.62
N TRP A 654 30.93 44.43 -3.80
CA TRP A 654 29.78 45.25 -4.21
C TRP A 654 30.21 46.53 -4.95
N GLN A 655 31.29 47.17 -4.50
CA GLN A 655 31.83 48.38 -5.14
C GLN A 655 32.35 48.13 -6.57
N SER A 656 32.85 46.92 -6.85
CA SER A 656 33.39 46.51 -8.16
C SER A 656 32.30 46.37 -9.21
N PHE A 657 31.05 46.05 -8.82
CA PHE A 657 29.93 45.96 -9.74
C PHE A 657 28.84 47.04 -9.58
N LYS A 658 28.83 47.85 -8.50
CA LYS A 658 27.93 49.01 -8.36
C LYS A 658 28.11 50.07 -9.46
N GLN A 659 29.29 50.14 -10.07
CA GLN A 659 29.61 51.05 -11.19
C GLN A 659 29.27 50.46 -12.57
N VAL A 660 28.80 49.21 -12.62
CA VAL A 660 28.39 48.54 -13.85
C VAL A 660 26.98 48.99 -14.23
N ASN A 661 26.63 48.87 -15.52
CA ASN A 661 25.32 49.23 -16.04
C ASN A 661 24.17 48.61 -15.18
N GLN A 662 23.15 49.40 -14.87
CA GLN A 662 21.96 48.98 -14.11
C GLN A 662 20.75 48.65 -15.01
N ASP A 663 20.88 48.81 -16.33
CA ASP A 663 19.87 48.45 -17.31
C ASP A 663 19.70 46.92 -17.41
N ASN A 664 18.48 46.48 -17.72
CA ASN A 664 18.19 45.07 -17.97
C ASN A 664 19.06 44.52 -19.11
N LEU A 665 19.54 43.29 -18.95
CA LEU A 665 20.35 42.62 -19.96
C LEU A 665 19.47 41.95 -21.02
N ASN A 666 19.78 42.17 -22.29
CA ASN A 666 19.30 41.29 -23.35
C ASN A 666 20.15 40.00 -23.36
N SER A 667 19.57 38.92 -22.86
CA SER A 667 20.14 37.57 -22.88
C SER A 667 19.58 36.76 -24.05
N THR A 668 20.39 35.87 -24.65
CA THR A 668 19.95 34.94 -25.71
C THR A 668 19.36 33.65 -25.14
N VAL A 669 19.11 33.61 -23.83
CA VAL A 669 18.57 32.45 -23.10
C VAL A 669 17.09 32.27 -23.40
N SER A 670 16.69 31.00 -23.52
CA SER A 670 15.31 30.58 -23.72
C SER A 670 14.75 29.93 -22.46
N SER A 671 13.42 29.83 -22.36
CA SER A 671 12.72 29.15 -21.27
C SER A 671 13.07 27.66 -21.11
N LYS A 672 13.64 27.03 -22.16
CA LYS A 672 14.11 25.63 -22.15
C LYS A 672 15.50 25.46 -21.52
N ASN A 673 16.22 26.56 -21.32
CA ASN A 673 17.49 26.55 -20.60
C ASN A 673 17.29 26.32 -19.10
N LEU A 674 18.38 25.91 -18.45
CA LEU A 674 18.40 25.63 -17.03
C LEU A 674 18.15 26.91 -16.22
N ALA A 675 17.26 26.82 -15.24
CA ALA A 675 17.14 27.82 -14.19
C ALA A 675 18.04 27.47 -13.01
N TYR A 676 18.09 26.19 -12.62
CA TYR A 676 18.90 25.73 -11.51
C TYR A 676 19.27 24.25 -11.59
N VAL A 677 20.26 23.89 -10.78
CA VAL A 677 20.59 22.49 -10.46
C VAL A 677 20.55 22.31 -8.95
N ILE A 678 19.67 21.46 -8.45
CA ILE A 678 19.55 21.12 -7.03
C ILE A 678 19.97 19.67 -6.84
N TYR A 679 20.85 19.42 -5.87
CA TYR A 679 21.31 18.07 -5.54
C TYR A 679 20.37 17.36 -4.59
N THR A 680 20.07 16.10 -4.89
CA THR A 680 19.35 15.19 -3.99
C THR A 680 20.26 14.02 -3.60
N SER A 681 19.88 13.25 -2.57
CA SER A 681 20.48 11.94 -2.26
C SER A 681 20.39 10.97 -3.45
N GLY A 682 21.33 10.02 -3.55
CA GLY A 682 21.41 9.07 -4.66
C GLY A 682 21.53 7.62 -4.20
N SER A 683 20.79 6.72 -4.85
CA SER A 683 20.70 5.30 -4.49
C SER A 683 22.02 4.54 -4.55
N THR A 684 22.98 5.01 -5.36
CA THR A 684 24.35 4.48 -5.45
C THR A 684 25.30 5.07 -4.41
N GLY A 685 24.78 5.82 -3.45
CA GLY A 685 25.54 6.51 -2.41
C GLY A 685 26.31 7.76 -2.85
N THR A 686 25.97 8.30 -4.03
CA THR A 686 26.51 9.59 -4.48
C THR A 686 25.37 10.57 -4.80
N PRO A 687 25.43 11.82 -4.30
CA PRO A 687 24.48 12.87 -4.67
C PRO A 687 24.27 13.02 -6.18
N LYS A 688 23.06 13.39 -6.59
CA LYS A 688 22.69 13.62 -8.00
C LYS A 688 22.09 15.01 -8.20
N GLY A 689 22.60 15.77 -9.17
CA GLY A 689 22.08 17.11 -9.50
C GLY A 689 20.89 17.02 -10.47
N VAL A 690 19.72 17.54 -10.09
CA VAL A 690 18.51 17.58 -10.92
C VAL A 690 18.49 18.85 -11.76
N LEU A 691 18.39 18.69 -13.08
CA LEU A 691 18.48 19.78 -14.06
C LEU A 691 17.10 20.40 -14.36
N VAL A 692 16.75 21.52 -13.71
CA VAL A 692 15.43 22.16 -13.87
C VAL A 692 15.48 23.37 -14.78
N THR A 693 14.46 23.52 -15.64
CA THR A 693 14.37 24.57 -16.66
C THR A 693 13.50 25.74 -16.20
N HIS A 694 13.66 26.91 -16.82
CA HIS A 694 12.81 28.07 -16.53
C HIS A 694 11.32 27.79 -16.76
N GLN A 695 10.96 27.12 -17.86
CA GLN A 695 9.58 26.78 -18.17
C GLN A 695 8.92 25.91 -17.09
N ALA A 696 9.68 25.02 -16.44
CA ALA A 696 9.15 24.15 -15.40
C ALA A 696 8.81 24.94 -14.13
N VAL A 697 9.63 25.92 -13.77
CA VAL A 697 9.36 26.86 -12.67
C VAL A 697 8.18 27.77 -13.00
N ASN A 698 8.09 28.29 -14.23
CA ASN A 698 6.95 29.12 -14.65
C ASN A 698 5.64 28.32 -14.53
N ARG A 699 5.66 27.04 -14.94
CA ARG A 699 4.51 26.14 -14.81
C ARG A 699 4.07 25.95 -13.36
N LEU A 700 5.01 25.94 -12.42
CA LEU A 700 4.71 25.79 -11.00
C LEU A 700 3.89 26.98 -10.48
N VAL A 701 4.19 28.21 -10.92
CA VAL A 701 3.68 29.42 -10.24
C VAL A 701 2.64 30.22 -11.03
N PHE A 702 2.51 30.04 -12.35
CA PHE A 702 1.55 30.78 -13.17
C PHE A 702 0.29 29.98 -13.50
N ASN A 703 -0.86 30.66 -13.50
CA ASN A 703 -2.18 30.12 -13.89
C ASN A 703 -2.48 28.75 -13.26
N THR A 704 -2.12 28.62 -11.99
CA THR A 704 -2.22 27.36 -11.26
C THR A 704 -3.66 27.05 -10.88
N ASN A 705 -3.95 25.76 -10.67
CA ASN A 705 -5.24 25.27 -10.18
C ASN A 705 -5.29 25.08 -8.65
N TYR A 706 -4.19 25.37 -7.93
CA TYR A 706 -4.06 25.12 -6.50
C TYR A 706 -3.95 26.41 -5.66
N ILE A 707 -3.42 27.50 -6.24
CA ILE A 707 -3.28 28.79 -5.55
C ILE A 707 -3.48 29.98 -6.51
N GLN A 708 -3.93 31.12 -5.97
CA GLN A 708 -3.99 32.40 -6.69
C GLN A 708 -3.20 33.46 -5.93
N LEU A 709 -1.95 33.69 -6.35
CA LEU A 709 -1.07 34.72 -5.79
C LEU A 709 -1.39 36.09 -6.37
N THR A 710 -1.30 37.11 -5.54
CA THR A 710 -1.65 38.51 -5.86
C THR A 710 -0.58 39.46 -5.31
N PRO A 711 -0.52 40.71 -5.80
CA PRO A 711 0.39 41.72 -5.25
C PRO A 711 0.16 42.07 -3.78
N HIS A 712 -0.98 41.69 -3.20
CA HIS A 712 -1.29 41.91 -1.79
C HIS A 712 -0.80 40.78 -0.87
N ASP A 713 -0.33 39.67 -1.45
CA ASP A 713 0.15 38.55 -0.65
C ASP A 713 1.54 38.85 -0.06
N CYS A 714 1.78 38.25 1.10
CA CYS A 714 3.06 38.23 1.77
C CYS A 714 3.50 36.78 1.93
N VAL A 715 4.50 36.39 1.14
CA VAL A 715 4.99 35.01 1.07
C VAL A 715 6.20 34.87 1.97
N ALA A 716 6.17 33.91 2.89
CA ALA A 716 7.33 33.57 3.70
C ALA A 716 8.32 32.70 2.91
N GLN A 717 9.60 33.08 2.93
CA GLN A 717 10.71 32.25 2.50
C GLN A 717 11.22 31.47 3.72
N ALA A 718 10.79 30.21 3.83
CA ALA A 718 11.04 29.36 4.97
C ALA A 718 12.02 28.22 4.64
N ALA A 719 11.92 27.66 3.44
CA ALA A 719 12.81 26.60 2.97
C ALA A 719 14.27 27.06 2.85
N ASN A 720 15.21 26.13 2.85
CA ASN A 720 16.59 26.44 2.46
C ASN A 720 16.68 26.40 0.92
N ILE A 721 17.45 27.29 0.30
CA ILE A 721 17.57 27.41 -1.17
C ILE A 721 18.21 26.19 -1.84
N ALA A 722 18.90 25.33 -1.08
CA ALA A 722 19.35 24.01 -1.52
C ALA A 722 18.18 23.00 -1.68
N PHE A 723 16.96 23.38 -1.29
CA PHE A 723 15.74 22.61 -1.52
C PHE A 723 14.83 23.33 -2.51
N ASP A 724 14.21 22.53 -3.37
CA ASP A 724 13.31 22.99 -4.42
C ASP A 724 12.02 23.65 -3.90
N ALA A 725 11.65 23.43 -2.64
CA ALA A 725 10.57 24.15 -1.95
C ALA A 725 10.76 25.68 -2.01
N ALA A 726 12.00 26.16 -1.90
CA ALA A 726 12.32 27.59 -1.95
C ALA A 726 11.96 28.23 -3.31
N THR A 727 11.86 27.43 -4.38
CA THR A 727 11.53 27.94 -5.72
C THR A 727 10.09 28.42 -5.80
N PHE A 728 9.13 27.72 -5.18
CA PHE A 728 7.75 28.20 -5.05
C PHE A 728 7.70 29.48 -4.22
N GLU A 729 8.39 29.52 -3.08
CA GLU A 729 8.39 30.67 -2.17
C GLU A 729 8.90 31.93 -2.87
N ILE A 730 10.07 31.84 -3.50
CA ILE A 730 10.76 32.99 -4.12
C ILE A 730 10.05 33.42 -5.39
N TRP A 731 9.87 32.49 -6.35
CA TRP A 731 9.34 32.84 -7.67
C TRP A 731 7.83 33.00 -7.66
N GLY A 732 7.11 32.33 -6.74
CA GLY A 732 5.70 32.60 -6.50
C GLY A 732 5.48 34.04 -6.09
N ALA A 733 6.29 34.56 -5.16
CA ALA A 733 6.13 35.93 -4.70
C ALA A 733 6.57 36.97 -5.76
N LEU A 734 7.82 36.87 -6.21
CA LEU A 734 8.47 37.91 -7.02
C LEU A 734 7.88 38.03 -8.44
N LEU A 735 7.25 36.99 -8.97
CA LEU A 735 6.63 37.03 -10.30
C LEU A 735 5.18 37.54 -10.27
N HIS A 736 4.58 37.71 -9.08
CA HIS A 736 3.20 38.18 -8.90
C HIS A 736 3.08 39.55 -8.22
N GLY A 737 4.21 40.25 -8.01
CA GLY A 737 4.21 41.55 -7.34
C GLY A 737 4.04 41.47 -5.82
N ALA A 738 4.07 40.28 -5.24
CA ALA A 738 3.91 40.04 -3.81
C ALA A 738 5.19 40.38 -3.05
N LYS A 739 5.07 40.49 -1.73
CA LYS A 739 6.20 40.73 -0.82
C LYS A 739 6.79 39.39 -0.36
N LEU A 740 8.09 39.18 -0.55
CA LEU A 740 8.83 38.02 -0.02
C LEU A 740 9.45 38.38 1.34
N VAL A 741 9.16 37.61 2.38
CA VAL A 741 9.74 37.81 3.72
C VAL A 741 10.65 36.64 4.06
N ILE A 742 11.95 36.90 4.17
CA ILE A 742 12.94 35.89 4.52
C ILE A 742 12.92 35.67 6.03
N LEU A 743 12.58 34.44 6.44
CA LEU A 743 12.58 34.07 7.85
C LEU A 743 13.94 33.52 8.24
N ASN A 744 14.46 33.93 9.39
CA ASN A 744 15.66 33.30 9.94
C ASN A 744 15.34 31.86 10.36
N GLN A 745 16.27 30.92 10.14
CA GLN A 745 16.12 29.51 10.53
C GLN A 745 15.82 29.35 12.04
N PHE A 746 16.43 30.17 12.89
CA PHE A 746 16.15 30.19 14.32
C PHE A 746 14.67 30.51 14.63
N VAL A 747 14.08 31.47 13.91
CA VAL A 747 12.67 31.86 14.07
C VAL A 747 11.74 30.71 13.70
N LEU A 748 12.05 29.97 12.64
CA LEU A 748 11.24 28.83 12.20
C LEU A 748 11.21 27.68 13.23
N LEU A 749 12.32 27.47 13.94
CA LEU A 749 12.46 26.36 14.88
C LEU A 749 11.89 26.67 16.27
N ILE A 750 11.58 27.93 16.57
CA ILE A 750 11.04 28.37 17.87
C ILE A 750 9.56 28.78 17.71
N PRO A 751 8.61 27.98 18.21
CA PRO A 751 7.17 28.22 17.98
C PRO A 751 6.68 29.62 18.38
N LYS A 752 7.17 30.18 19.48
CA LYS A 752 6.77 31.52 19.95
C LYS A 752 7.25 32.62 19.00
N GLU A 753 8.52 32.58 18.60
CA GLU A 753 9.12 33.53 17.66
C GLU A 753 8.48 33.40 16.28
N PHE A 754 8.23 32.17 15.82
CA PHE A 754 7.47 31.92 14.61
C PHE A 754 6.11 32.62 14.65
N ALA A 755 5.32 32.41 15.71
CA ALA A 755 3.99 33.01 15.84
C ALA A 755 4.02 34.54 15.89
N VAL A 756 5.04 35.14 16.50
CA VAL A 756 5.26 36.60 16.50
C VAL A 756 5.55 37.09 15.08
N ASN A 757 6.47 36.43 14.37
CA ASN A 757 6.88 36.82 13.03
C ASN A 757 5.77 36.67 11.99
N MET A 758 4.92 35.63 12.11
CA MET A 758 3.73 35.47 11.24
C MET A 758 2.79 36.67 11.35
N ARG A 759 2.58 37.17 12.56
CA ARG A 759 1.71 38.34 12.80
C ARG A 759 2.38 39.65 12.43
N SER A 760 3.65 39.86 12.80
CA SER A 760 4.33 41.14 12.59
C SER A 760 4.56 41.47 11.12
N HIS A 761 4.80 40.46 10.29
CA HIS A 761 5.02 40.62 8.86
C HIS A 761 3.76 40.48 8.01
N GLU A 762 2.62 40.11 8.66
CA GLU A 762 1.34 39.82 8.02
C GLU A 762 1.47 38.74 6.94
N ILE A 763 2.14 37.64 7.27
CA ILE A 763 2.34 36.53 6.33
C ILE A 763 0.97 35.97 5.91
N SER A 764 0.74 35.86 4.61
CA SER A 764 -0.50 35.31 4.03
C SER A 764 -0.30 33.95 3.35
N VAL A 765 0.93 33.64 2.92
CA VAL A 765 1.29 32.39 2.25
C VAL A 765 2.52 31.78 2.91
N LEU A 766 2.41 30.51 3.29
CA LEU A 766 3.50 29.74 3.90
C LEU A 766 3.54 28.32 3.32
N PHE A 767 4.74 27.84 3.03
CA PHE A 767 4.99 26.45 2.67
C PHE A 767 5.91 25.81 3.71
N LEU A 768 5.52 24.69 4.29
CA LEU A 768 6.30 23.96 5.29
C LEU A 768 6.55 22.51 4.86
N THR A 769 7.65 21.93 5.35
CA THR A 769 7.75 20.47 5.36
C THR A 769 6.72 19.90 6.34
N THR A 770 6.23 18.69 6.08
CA THR A 770 5.25 18.02 6.96
C THR A 770 5.74 17.94 8.41
N ALA A 771 7.02 17.64 8.65
CA ALA A 771 7.58 17.60 9.99
C ALA A 771 7.55 18.96 10.72
N LEU A 772 7.94 20.04 10.03
CA LEU A 772 7.92 21.38 10.62
C LEU A 772 6.47 21.86 10.85
N PHE A 773 5.56 21.52 9.93
CA PHE A 773 4.13 21.73 10.12
C PHE A 773 3.61 21.04 11.38
N ASN A 774 3.89 19.74 11.55
CA ASN A 774 3.47 18.97 12.72
C ASN A 774 4.00 19.58 14.03
N GLN A 775 5.28 19.97 14.06
CA GLN A 775 5.89 20.62 15.20
C GLN A 775 5.14 21.91 15.55
N LEU A 776 4.99 22.82 14.59
CA LEU A 776 4.37 24.12 14.84
C LEU A 776 2.88 23.98 15.18
N ALA A 777 2.16 23.05 14.54
CA ALA A 777 0.79 22.70 14.86
C ALA A 777 0.62 22.20 16.31
N SER A 778 1.61 21.49 16.85
CA SER A 778 1.55 20.96 18.22
C SER A 778 1.68 22.03 19.31
N PHE A 779 2.35 23.15 19.01
CA PHE A 779 2.62 24.20 20.01
C PHE A 779 1.85 25.49 19.77
N VAL A 780 1.70 25.92 18.50
CA VAL A 780 1.14 27.22 18.11
C VAL A 780 0.18 27.10 16.92
N PRO A 781 -0.82 26.21 16.94
CA PRO A 781 -1.73 26.01 15.80
C PRO A 781 -2.46 27.31 15.40
N GLN A 782 -2.74 28.19 16.36
CA GLN A 782 -3.37 29.49 16.13
C GLN A 782 -2.55 30.43 15.25
N ALA A 783 -1.24 30.24 15.14
CA ALA A 783 -0.36 31.05 14.29
C ALA A 783 -0.71 30.92 12.80
N PHE A 784 -1.38 29.84 12.40
CA PHE A 784 -1.78 29.61 11.01
C PHE A 784 -3.10 30.31 10.62
N SER A 785 -3.87 30.80 11.59
CA SER A 785 -5.21 31.38 11.34
C SER A 785 -5.21 32.64 10.46
N SER A 786 -4.10 33.38 10.42
CA SER A 786 -3.96 34.56 9.56
C SER A 786 -3.59 34.22 8.11
N LEU A 787 -3.22 32.97 7.83
CA LEU A 787 -2.79 32.57 6.50
C LEU A 787 -3.98 32.42 5.55
N ARG A 788 -3.81 32.95 4.34
CA ARG A 788 -4.70 32.66 3.21
C ARG A 788 -4.40 31.26 2.65
N TYR A 789 -3.12 30.92 2.53
CA TYR A 789 -2.68 29.60 2.07
C TYR A 789 -1.59 29.05 2.99
N LEU A 790 -1.84 27.85 3.53
CA LEU A 790 -0.81 27.04 4.17
C LEU A 790 -0.62 25.78 3.32
N LEU A 791 0.55 25.66 2.72
CA LEU A 791 0.99 24.46 2.03
C LEU A 791 1.85 23.65 2.98
N PHE A 792 1.68 22.34 2.96
CA PHE A 792 2.61 21.43 3.64
C PHE A 792 2.81 20.16 2.82
N GLY A 793 4.02 19.61 2.88
CA GLY A 793 4.34 18.43 2.08
C GLY A 793 5.76 17.92 2.29
N GLY A 794 6.17 17.03 1.41
CA GLY A 794 7.49 16.39 1.47
C GLY A 794 7.47 15.03 2.18
N GLU A 795 6.48 14.75 3.05
CA GLU A 795 6.33 13.46 3.76
C GLU A 795 4.87 13.08 3.98
N ALA A 796 4.63 11.83 4.36
CA ALA A 796 3.32 11.41 4.86
C ALA A 796 2.98 12.20 6.13
N VAL A 797 1.74 12.68 6.21
CA VAL A 797 1.26 13.54 7.30
C VAL A 797 0.49 12.73 8.33
N ASP A 798 0.67 13.08 9.60
CA ASP A 798 -0.14 12.57 10.71
C ASP A 798 -1.46 13.35 10.74
N PRO A 799 -2.62 12.68 10.52
CA PRO A 799 -3.93 13.32 10.54
C PRO A 799 -4.24 14.06 11.85
N ARG A 800 -3.62 13.67 12.97
CA ARG A 800 -3.81 14.32 14.27
C ARG A 800 -3.45 15.80 14.24
N TRP A 801 -2.29 16.15 13.69
CA TRP A 801 -1.84 17.55 13.68
C TRP A 801 -2.61 18.40 12.69
N VAL A 802 -3.06 17.80 11.60
CA VAL A 802 -3.96 18.45 10.66
C VAL A 802 -5.31 18.75 11.31
N GLN A 803 -5.87 17.81 12.07
CA GLN A 803 -7.11 18.04 12.84
C GLN A 803 -6.93 19.16 13.87
N GLU A 804 -5.81 19.18 14.60
CA GLU A 804 -5.49 20.23 15.58
C GLU A 804 -5.45 21.64 14.94
N VAL A 805 -4.88 21.76 13.74
CA VAL A 805 -4.88 23.01 12.98
C VAL A 805 -6.30 23.38 12.54
N LEU A 806 -7.07 22.43 12.00
CA LEU A 806 -8.46 22.68 11.60
C LEU A 806 -9.33 23.16 12.77
N ASP A 807 -9.12 22.63 13.97
CA ASP A 807 -9.93 22.94 15.14
C ASP A 807 -9.55 24.29 15.78
N LYS A 808 -8.26 24.63 15.82
CA LYS A 808 -7.75 25.74 16.66
C LYS A 808 -7.13 26.90 15.89
N GLY A 809 -6.82 26.75 14.61
CA GLY A 809 -6.10 27.77 13.88
C GLY A 809 -6.13 27.60 12.36
N ALA A 810 -7.27 27.17 11.82
CA ALA A 810 -7.39 26.84 10.41
C ALA A 810 -7.04 28.05 9.52
N PRO A 811 -6.15 27.90 8.53
CA PRO A 811 -5.94 28.90 7.49
C PRO A 811 -7.18 28.95 6.58
N GLN A 812 -7.27 29.95 5.69
CA GLN A 812 -8.37 29.98 4.70
C GLN A 812 -8.33 28.79 3.75
N GLN A 813 -7.13 28.32 3.38
CA GLN A 813 -6.89 27.14 2.56
C GLN A 813 -5.71 26.36 3.12
N LEU A 814 -5.95 25.10 3.48
CA LEU A 814 -4.94 24.15 3.95
C LEU A 814 -4.67 23.12 2.86
N LEU A 815 -3.47 23.14 2.28
CA LEU A 815 -3.12 22.37 1.10
C LEU A 815 -2.03 21.34 1.43
N HIS A 816 -2.36 20.06 1.27
CA HIS A 816 -1.35 19.00 1.28
C HIS A 816 -0.78 18.87 -0.14
N VAL A 817 0.53 18.96 -0.29
CA VAL A 817 1.21 18.89 -1.60
C VAL A 817 2.24 17.77 -1.64
N TYR A 818 2.38 17.18 -2.82
CA TYR A 818 3.39 16.15 -3.06
C TYR A 818 4.00 16.33 -4.45
N GLY A 819 5.32 16.19 -4.51
CA GLY A 819 6.02 15.81 -5.72
C GLY A 819 7.52 15.64 -5.47
N PRO A 820 8.22 15.04 -6.44
CA PRO A 820 9.67 14.92 -6.44
C PRO A 820 10.34 16.12 -7.12
N THR A 821 11.61 16.35 -6.80
CA THR A 821 12.44 17.39 -7.44
C THR A 821 12.52 17.24 -8.95
N GLU A 822 12.48 16.00 -9.45
CA GLU A 822 12.50 15.68 -10.88
C GLU A 822 11.25 16.14 -11.66
N ASN A 823 10.18 16.57 -10.98
CA ASN A 823 9.02 17.22 -11.60
C ASN A 823 8.74 18.61 -11.01
N THR A 824 9.79 19.27 -10.52
CA THR A 824 9.81 20.65 -10.02
C THR A 824 8.90 20.90 -8.81
N THR A 825 9.45 20.66 -7.62
CA THR A 825 8.88 20.99 -6.30
C THR A 825 7.66 20.16 -5.89
N PHE A 826 6.51 20.32 -6.55
CA PHE A 826 5.36 19.45 -6.33
C PHE A 826 4.53 19.29 -7.60
N SER A 827 3.82 18.17 -7.67
CA SER A 827 3.06 17.72 -8.84
C SER A 827 1.58 17.51 -8.55
N THR A 828 1.23 17.40 -7.26
CA THR A 828 -0.12 17.12 -6.80
C THR A 828 -0.48 18.01 -5.62
N TRP A 829 -1.78 18.24 -5.44
CA TRP A 829 -2.33 18.99 -4.34
C TRP A 829 -3.68 18.43 -3.88
N TYR A 830 -3.93 18.52 -2.57
CA TYR A 830 -5.20 18.18 -1.94
C TYR A 830 -5.64 19.30 -1.00
N LEU A 831 -6.87 19.78 -1.17
CA LEU A 831 -7.48 20.74 -0.25
C LEU A 831 -8.09 20.04 0.96
N VAL A 832 -7.46 20.22 2.11
CA VAL A 832 -7.95 19.67 3.37
C VAL A 832 -9.03 20.59 3.95
N LYS A 833 -10.30 20.20 3.79
CA LYS A 833 -11.45 20.92 4.39
C LYS A 833 -11.89 20.32 5.72
N ASN A 834 -11.85 19.00 5.82
CA ASN A 834 -12.22 18.23 7.00
C ASN A 834 -11.48 16.89 6.98
N LEU A 835 -11.46 16.22 8.12
CA LEU A 835 -10.97 14.84 8.26
C LEU A 835 -12.10 13.99 8.86
N PRO A 836 -12.56 12.93 8.16
CA PRO A 836 -13.47 11.96 8.74
C PRO A 836 -12.92 11.33 10.02
N THR A 837 -13.82 10.90 10.91
CA THR A 837 -13.45 10.18 12.13
C THR A 837 -12.68 8.90 11.75
N LYS A 838 -11.50 8.67 12.33
CA LYS A 838 -10.57 7.56 12.02
C LYS A 838 -9.86 7.64 10.66
N THR A 839 -9.59 8.83 10.15
CA THR A 839 -8.70 9.00 8.99
C THR A 839 -7.30 8.47 9.31
N ALA A 840 -6.81 7.48 8.55
CA ALA A 840 -5.48 6.90 8.71
C ALA A 840 -4.41 7.64 7.89
N THR A 841 -4.80 8.16 6.72
CA THR A 841 -3.92 8.79 5.72
C THR A 841 -4.61 10.01 5.13
N ILE A 842 -3.83 11.00 4.69
CA ILE A 842 -4.35 12.15 3.93
C ILE A 842 -3.92 12.01 2.48
N PRO A 843 -4.85 12.08 1.51
CA PRO A 843 -4.51 12.01 0.09
C PRO A 843 -3.51 13.08 -0.32
N ILE A 844 -2.70 12.77 -1.33
CA ILE A 844 -1.88 13.75 -2.05
C ILE A 844 -2.69 14.48 -3.13
N GLY A 845 -3.92 14.03 -3.38
CA GLY A 845 -4.92 14.74 -4.16
C GLY A 845 -4.77 14.55 -5.65
N ARG A 846 -4.83 15.63 -6.43
CA ARG A 846 -4.84 15.58 -7.90
C ARG A 846 -3.68 16.36 -8.50
N ALA A 847 -3.41 16.11 -9.77
CA ALA A 847 -2.41 16.81 -10.56
C ALA A 847 -2.58 18.35 -10.50
N ILE A 848 -1.46 19.07 -10.33
CA ILE A 848 -1.42 20.51 -10.59
C ILE A 848 -1.45 20.76 -12.11
N ALA A 849 -1.77 21.99 -12.49
CA ALA A 849 -1.85 22.40 -13.90
C ALA A 849 -0.61 21.99 -14.72
N ASN A 850 -0.83 21.55 -15.96
CA ASN A 850 0.19 21.05 -16.90
C ASN A 850 1.02 19.87 -16.34
N THR A 851 0.40 19.02 -15.51
CA THR A 851 0.94 17.76 -14.99
C THR A 851 0.06 16.60 -15.40
N GLN A 852 0.69 15.51 -15.79
CA GLN A 852 0.00 14.24 -16.00
C GLN A 852 0.49 13.23 -14.96
N ILE A 853 -0.39 12.37 -14.49
CA ILE A 853 -0.11 11.32 -13.52
C ILE A 853 -0.64 10.01 -14.08
N TYR A 854 0.18 8.97 -13.95
CA TYR A 854 -0.21 7.62 -14.29
C TYR A 854 0.19 6.70 -13.15
N LEU A 855 -0.72 5.83 -12.71
CA LEU A 855 -0.43 4.75 -11.77
C LEU A 855 -0.33 3.45 -12.58
N LEU A 856 0.87 2.89 -12.64
CA LEU A 856 1.19 1.78 -13.54
C LEU A 856 1.72 0.57 -12.78
N ASP A 857 1.47 -0.62 -13.31
CA ASP A 857 2.11 -1.84 -12.86
C ASP A 857 3.54 -1.98 -13.43
N GLN A 858 4.24 -3.04 -13.03
CA GLN A 858 5.60 -3.35 -13.49
C GLN A 858 5.73 -3.55 -15.02
N ASN A 859 4.63 -3.76 -15.72
CA ASN A 859 4.55 -3.94 -17.17
C ASN A 859 4.07 -2.67 -17.90
N LEU A 860 4.09 -1.53 -17.21
CA LEU A 860 3.63 -0.22 -17.68
C LEU A 860 2.14 -0.19 -18.10
N GLN A 861 1.31 -1.07 -17.51
CA GLN A 861 -0.14 -1.03 -17.72
C GLN A 861 -0.81 -0.19 -16.64
N PRO A 862 -1.84 0.60 -16.97
CA PRO A 862 -2.60 1.34 -15.97
C PRO A 862 -3.29 0.39 -15.00
N VAL A 863 -3.17 0.66 -13.70
CA VAL A 863 -3.84 -0.11 -12.66
C VAL A 863 -5.28 0.39 -12.45
N PRO A 864 -6.23 -0.48 -12.06
CA PRO A 864 -7.59 -0.08 -11.73
C PRO A 864 -7.68 0.94 -10.58
N ILE A 865 -8.77 1.68 -10.50
CA ILE A 865 -9.06 2.52 -9.33
C ILE A 865 -9.13 1.64 -8.08
N GLY A 866 -8.48 2.10 -7.00
CA GLY A 866 -8.35 1.38 -5.74
C GLY A 866 -7.12 0.45 -5.68
N ILE A 867 -6.48 0.14 -6.80
CA ILE A 867 -5.33 -0.77 -6.84
C ILE A 867 -4.01 -0.01 -6.76
N PRO A 868 -3.05 -0.46 -5.92
CA PRO A 868 -1.72 0.12 -5.85
C PRO A 868 -0.97 -0.01 -7.18
N GLY A 869 -0.41 1.10 -7.65
CA GLY A 869 0.50 1.16 -8.78
C GLY A 869 1.67 2.09 -8.49
N GLU A 870 2.77 1.92 -9.22
CA GLU A 870 3.87 2.86 -9.17
C GLU A 870 3.43 4.19 -9.81
N LEU A 871 3.77 5.29 -9.17
CA LEU A 871 3.40 6.63 -9.60
C LEU A 871 4.39 7.16 -10.65
N TYR A 872 3.88 7.54 -11.81
CA TYR A 872 4.62 8.16 -12.90
C TYR A 872 4.12 9.58 -13.16
N LEU A 873 5.05 10.48 -13.44
CA LEU A 873 4.75 11.90 -13.64
C LEU A 873 5.12 12.35 -15.04
N GLY A 874 4.22 13.08 -15.69
CA GLY A 874 4.42 13.70 -17.01
C GLY A 874 4.12 15.20 -17.00
N GLY A 875 4.21 15.79 -18.19
CA GLY A 875 3.91 17.20 -18.43
C GLY A 875 5.10 18.15 -18.25
N ALA A 876 4.81 19.44 -18.19
CA ALA A 876 5.81 20.48 -18.38
C ALA A 876 6.68 20.80 -17.14
N GLY A 877 6.43 20.13 -16.01
CA GLY A 877 7.23 20.24 -14.79
C GLY A 877 8.49 19.39 -14.82
N LEU A 878 8.63 18.49 -15.81
CA LEU A 878 9.71 17.52 -15.86
C LEU A 878 11.07 18.20 -15.98
N ALA A 879 12.00 17.75 -15.14
CA ALA A 879 13.40 18.08 -15.25
C ALA A 879 13.98 17.57 -16.59
N ARG A 880 15.07 18.19 -17.03
CA ARG A 880 15.81 17.73 -18.21
C ARG A 880 16.40 16.34 -17.97
N GLY A 881 16.87 16.07 -16.75
CA GLY A 881 17.48 14.82 -16.32
C GLY A 881 18.40 15.06 -15.12
N TYR A 882 19.40 14.20 -14.97
CA TYR A 882 20.44 14.31 -13.95
C TYR A 882 21.76 14.79 -14.55
N LEU A 883 22.43 15.72 -13.87
CA LEU A 883 23.75 16.25 -14.24
C LEU A 883 24.77 15.11 -14.34
N ASN A 884 25.49 15.02 -15.46
CA ASN A 884 26.54 14.02 -15.71
C ASN A 884 26.12 12.54 -15.51
N ARG A 885 24.81 12.23 -15.55
CA ARG A 885 24.28 10.86 -15.34
C ARG A 885 23.26 10.48 -16.43
N PRO A 886 23.69 10.30 -17.69
CA PRO A 886 22.79 9.97 -18.80
C PRO A 886 22.10 8.61 -18.63
N GLU A 887 22.80 7.61 -18.09
CA GLU A 887 22.26 6.27 -17.85
C GLU A 887 21.09 6.30 -16.85
N LEU A 888 21.31 6.94 -15.68
CA LEU A 888 20.25 7.14 -14.69
C LEU A 888 19.09 8.00 -15.24
N THR A 889 19.41 8.97 -16.10
CA THR A 889 18.38 9.78 -16.76
C THR A 889 17.50 8.92 -17.67
N GLN A 890 18.08 8.03 -18.46
CA GLN A 890 17.30 7.12 -19.32
C GLN A 890 16.50 6.09 -18.50
N GLU A 891 17.04 5.63 -17.37
CA GLU A 891 16.35 4.71 -16.46
C GLU A 891 15.12 5.36 -15.81
N LYS A 892 15.24 6.62 -15.35
CA LYS A 892 14.17 7.30 -14.60
C LYS A 892 13.23 8.13 -15.47
N PHE A 893 13.67 8.64 -16.62
CA PHE A 893 12.86 9.44 -17.54
C PHE A 893 12.58 8.65 -18.82
N ILE A 894 11.53 7.82 -18.76
CA ILE A 894 11.15 6.90 -19.84
C ILE A 894 10.25 7.59 -20.88
N PRO A 895 10.13 7.07 -22.11
CA PRO A 895 9.10 7.52 -23.05
C PRO A 895 7.69 7.34 -22.49
N ASN A 896 6.78 8.27 -22.75
CA ASN A 896 5.37 8.15 -22.37
C ASN A 896 4.62 7.19 -23.31
N PRO A 897 4.19 5.99 -22.87
CA PRO A 897 3.48 5.03 -23.73
C PRO A 897 2.05 5.48 -24.07
N PHE A 898 1.52 6.49 -23.38
CA PHE A 898 0.17 7.03 -23.59
C PHE A 898 0.17 8.36 -24.34
N GLY A 899 1.36 8.89 -24.67
CA GLY A 899 1.49 10.16 -25.38
C GLY A 899 0.96 10.06 -26.81
N GLY A 900 0.45 11.19 -27.33
CA GLY A 900 0.04 11.27 -28.74
C GLY A 900 1.21 11.13 -29.73
N SER A 901 0.91 11.13 -31.03
CA SER A 901 1.87 10.94 -32.15
C SER A 901 2.97 12.02 -32.28
N ARG A 902 3.19 12.84 -31.26
CA ARG A 902 4.13 13.97 -31.21
C ARG A 902 5.34 13.68 -30.30
N GLY A 903 5.86 12.45 -30.34
CA GLY A 903 7.30 12.12 -30.29
C GLY A 903 8.24 12.58 -29.16
N GLU A 904 7.84 13.39 -28.17
CA GLU A 904 8.77 13.94 -27.16
C GLU A 904 8.26 13.89 -25.70
N GLU A 905 7.08 13.30 -25.46
CA GLU A 905 6.54 13.18 -24.10
C GLU A 905 7.26 12.08 -23.31
N ARG A 906 7.81 12.44 -22.14
CA ARG A 906 8.49 11.53 -21.21
C ARG A 906 7.66 11.39 -19.93
N LEU A 907 7.88 10.30 -19.21
CA LEU A 907 7.42 10.09 -17.85
C LEU A 907 8.61 9.96 -16.92
N TYR A 908 8.52 10.58 -15.75
CA TYR A 908 9.44 10.35 -14.64
C TYR A 908 8.89 9.24 -13.73
N LYS A 909 9.70 8.20 -13.54
CA LYS A 909 9.46 7.06 -12.66
C LYS A 909 9.82 7.44 -11.22
N THR A 910 8.82 7.62 -10.35
CA THR A 910 9.07 8.18 -9.01
C THR A 910 9.63 7.19 -7.98
N GLY A 911 9.36 5.89 -8.17
CA GLY A 911 9.58 4.84 -7.16
C GLY A 911 8.58 4.88 -5.99
N ASP A 912 7.55 5.72 -6.07
CA ASP A 912 6.50 5.83 -5.06
C ASP A 912 5.31 4.94 -5.44
N LEU A 913 4.72 4.26 -4.45
CA LEU A 913 3.51 3.45 -4.59
C LEU A 913 2.30 4.29 -4.16
N ALA A 914 1.26 4.29 -4.99
CA ALA A 914 0.04 5.04 -4.75
C ALA A 914 -1.18 4.34 -5.34
N ARG A 915 -2.39 4.75 -4.97
CA ARG A 915 -3.64 4.31 -5.60
C ARG A 915 -4.60 5.45 -5.83
N TYR A 916 -5.42 5.36 -6.87
CA TYR A 916 -6.55 6.26 -7.06
C TYR A 916 -7.68 5.89 -6.10
N LEU A 917 -8.26 6.91 -5.47
CA LEU A 917 -9.54 6.81 -4.79
C LEU A 917 -10.67 7.01 -5.82
N PRO A 918 -11.91 6.55 -5.54
CA PRO A 918 -13.04 6.68 -6.47
C PRO A 918 -13.35 8.12 -6.90
N ASN A 919 -12.95 9.11 -6.10
CA ASN A 919 -13.11 10.53 -6.41
C ASN A 919 -11.92 11.13 -7.20
N GLY A 920 -10.99 10.32 -7.70
CA GLY A 920 -9.81 10.77 -8.45
C GLY A 920 -8.70 11.41 -7.62
N ASN A 921 -8.86 11.53 -6.30
CA ASN A 921 -7.72 11.85 -5.43
C ASN A 921 -6.79 10.65 -5.34
N ILE A 922 -5.51 10.91 -5.16
CA ILE A 922 -4.48 9.88 -5.05
C ILE A 922 -4.10 9.71 -3.59
N GLU A 923 -4.09 8.47 -3.13
CA GLU A 923 -3.55 8.08 -1.83
C GLU A 923 -2.12 7.57 -2.00
N TYR A 924 -1.19 8.11 -1.21
CA TYR A 924 0.20 7.66 -1.17
C TYR A 924 0.35 6.49 -0.19
N LEU A 925 0.95 5.39 -0.65
CA LEU A 925 1.08 4.14 0.11
C LEU A 925 2.51 3.86 0.59
N GLY A 926 3.50 4.58 0.08
CA GLY A 926 4.89 4.42 0.47
C GLY A 926 5.84 4.40 -0.73
N ARG A 927 7.03 3.86 -0.52
CA ARG A 927 8.04 3.67 -1.57
C ARG A 927 8.20 2.20 -1.88
N ILE A 928 8.49 1.90 -3.15
CA ILE A 928 8.80 0.56 -3.63
C ILE A 928 10.25 0.20 -3.30
N ASP A 929 11.12 1.22 -3.28
CA ASP A 929 12.53 1.11 -2.92
C ASP A 929 12.76 1.40 -1.42
N ASN A 930 14.03 1.31 -1.00
CA ASN A 930 14.45 1.56 0.38
C ASN A 930 14.63 3.07 0.68
N GLN A 931 14.22 3.97 -0.21
CA GLN A 931 14.33 5.39 0.07
C GLN A 931 13.27 5.79 1.11
N VAL A 932 13.63 6.76 1.95
CA VAL A 932 12.75 7.25 3.01
C VAL A 932 12.69 8.78 2.98
N LYS A 933 11.63 9.31 3.55
CA LYS A 933 11.46 10.74 3.82
C LYS A 933 11.49 10.90 5.35
N ILE A 934 12.49 11.65 5.84
CA ILE A 934 12.65 11.96 7.26
C ILE A 934 12.85 13.46 7.42
N ARG A 935 11.96 14.11 8.17
CA ARG A 935 11.92 15.56 8.42
C ARG A 935 11.83 16.43 7.16
N GLY A 936 11.28 15.89 6.08
CA GLY A 936 11.14 16.51 4.76
C GLY A 936 12.33 16.24 3.84
N PHE A 937 13.39 15.61 4.34
CA PHE A 937 14.56 15.25 3.56
C PHE A 937 14.35 13.89 2.89
N ARG A 938 14.59 13.85 1.59
CA ARG A 938 14.63 12.61 0.82
C ARG A 938 15.98 11.93 1.06
N ILE A 939 15.97 10.76 1.67
CA ILE A 939 17.18 10.03 2.10
C ILE A 939 17.19 8.63 1.48
N GLU A 940 18.24 8.36 0.71
CA GLU A 940 18.55 7.01 0.22
C GLU A 940 19.29 6.25 1.31
N LEU A 941 18.67 5.22 1.90
CA LEU A 941 19.32 4.45 2.97
C LEU A 941 20.61 3.77 2.47
N GLY A 942 20.63 3.39 1.19
CA GLY A 942 21.82 2.88 0.51
C GLY A 942 23.00 3.85 0.49
N GLU A 943 22.77 5.17 0.55
CA GLU A 943 23.86 6.16 0.64
C GLU A 943 24.59 6.08 1.97
N ILE A 944 23.85 5.88 3.05
CA ILE A 944 24.41 5.70 4.39
C ILE A 944 25.12 4.34 4.47
N GLU A 945 24.50 3.28 3.94
CA GLU A 945 25.07 1.93 3.88
C GLU A 945 26.39 1.92 3.07
N ALA A 946 26.42 2.61 1.92
CA ALA A 946 27.60 2.73 1.08
C ALA A 946 28.74 3.49 1.77
N VAL A 947 28.45 4.59 2.47
CA VAL A 947 29.47 5.29 3.26
C VAL A 947 29.96 4.40 4.40
N LEU A 948 29.07 3.76 5.18
CA LEU A 948 29.45 2.83 6.24
C LEU A 948 30.36 1.70 5.74
N SER A 949 30.11 1.18 4.54
CA SER A 949 30.94 0.13 3.94
C SER A 949 32.37 0.56 3.57
N GLN A 950 32.66 1.87 3.58
CA GLN A 950 34.01 2.41 3.38
C GLN A 950 34.84 2.43 4.67
N HIS A 951 34.26 2.13 5.82
CA HIS A 951 34.99 2.04 7.08
C HIS A 951 35.68 0.67 7.18
N ASP A 952 36.99 0.63 7.43
CA ASP A 952 37.81 -0.59 7.35
C ASP A 952 37.30 -1.75 8.25
N ASP A 953 36.71 -1.42 9.40
CA ASP A 953 36.17 -2.40 10.35
C ASP A 953 34.74 -2.88 10.05
N VAL A 954 34.06 -2.32 9.05
CA VAL A 954 32.65 -2.65 8.72
C VAL A 954 32.59 -3.66 7.58
N GLN A 955 32.12 -4.88 7.86
CA GLN A 955 31.96 -5.94 6.85
C GLN A 955 30.68 -5.76 6.03
N VAL A 956 29.54 -5.57 6.70
CA VAL A 956 28.23 -5.34 6.08
C VAL A 956 27.45 -4.37 6.94
N SER A 957 26.67 -3.48 6.33
CA SER A 957 25.74 -2.62 7.05
C SER A 957 24.35 -2.65 6.41
N CYS A 958 23.32 -2.38 7.22
CA CYS A 958 21.95 -2.19 6.78
C CYS A 958 21.36 -1.03 7.56
N VAL A 959 20.77 -0.06 6.88
CA VAL A 959 20.13 1.10 7.52
C VAL A 959 18.64 1.00 7.27
N ILE A 960 17.84 1.26 8.30
CA ILE A 960 16.37 1.32 8.23
C ILE A 960 15.87 2.60 8.90
N ALA A 961 14.66 3.03 8.54
CA ALA A 961 13.92 4.00 9.32
C ALA A 961 13.00 3.27 10.31
N LYS A 962 13.03 3.67 11.59
CA LYS A 962 12.10 3.20 12.64
C LYS A 962 11.36 4.38 13.26
N GLU A 963 10.19 4.11 13.82
CA GLU A 963 9.48 5.10 14.64
C GLU A 963 10.11 5.17 16.03
N ASP A 964 10.32 6.38 16.54
CA ASP A 964 10.75 6.66 17.90
C ASP A 964 9.56 6.70 18.88
N SER A 965 9.84 6.82 20.18
CA SER A 965 8.82 6.89 21.23
C SER A 965 7.89 8.10 21.16
N SER A 966 8.20 9.10 20.34
CA SER A 966 7.39 10.30 20.09
C SER A 966 6.54 10.21 18.81
N GLY A 967 6.65 9.11 18.05
CA GLY A 967 5.99 8.92 16.77
C GLY A 967 6.72 9.55 15.57
N GLY A 968 7.94 10.06 15.76
CA GLY A 968 8.81 10.54 14.68
C GLY A 968 9.60 9.40 14.04
N ARG A 969 9.97 9.50 12.76
CA ARG A 969 10.89 8.54 12.14
C ARG A 969 12.35 8.92 12.38
N CYS A 970 13.18 7.96 12.76
CA CYS A 970 14.63 8.10 12.92
C CYS A 970 15.37 7.00 12.15
N LEU A 971 16.66 7.24 11.88
CA LEU A 971 17.53 6.30 11.18
C LEU A 971 18.24 5.38 12.18
N VAL A 972 18.25 4.08 11.91
CA VAL A 972 18.98 3.08 12.70
C VAL A 972 19.93 2.32 11.78
N ALA A 973 21.22 2.32 12.12
CA ALA A 973 22.25 1.61 11.38
C ALA A 973 22.61 0.29 12.08
N TYR A 974 22.44 -0.82 11.37
CA TYR A 974 22.83 -2.15 11.79
C TYR A 974 24.17 -2.50 11.13
N VAL A 975 25.17 -2.83 11.93
CA VAL A 975 26.55 -3.01 11.46
C VAL A 975 27.06 -4.37 11.87
N VAL A 976 27.60 -5.11 10.90
CA VAL A 976 28.34 -6.36 11.12
C VAL A 976 29.83 -6.06 10.96
N PRO A 977 30.65 -6.21 12.01
CA PRO A 977 32.07 -5.90 11.96
C PRO A 977 32.87 -7.03 11.32
N HIS A 978 34.07 -6.72 10.81
CA HIS A 978 35.03 -7.74 10.44
C HIS A 978 35.53 -8.50 11.70
N GLN A 979 35.67 -9.82 11.62
CA GLN A 979 35.95 -10.74 12.75
C GLN A 979 37.19 -10.41 13.62
N GLN A 980 38.01 -9.42 13.27
CA GLN A 980 39.25 -9.07 13.97
C GLN A 980 39.15 -7.76 14.80
N GLN A 981 38.21 -6.85 14.51
CA GLN A 981 38.02 -5.58 15.23
C GLN A 981 36.55 -5.13 15.20
N ILE A 982 35.99 -4.78 16.36
CA ILE A 982 34.63 -4.24 16.49
C ILE A 982 34.75 -2.72 16.62
N PRO A 983 34.24 -1.93 15.65
CA PRO A 983 34.29 -0.48 15.73
C PRO A 983 33.35 0.00 16.84
N THR A 984 33.77 1.03 17.55
CA THR A 984 32.90 1.70 18.52
C THR A 984 31.86 2.55 17.81
N ILE A 985 30.70 2.75 18.45
CA ILE A 985 29.64 3.61 17.91
C ILE A 985 30.14 5.05 17.67
N SER A 986 31.02 5.55 18.56
CA SER A 986 31.64 6.87 18.43
C SER A 986 32.49 6.98 17.16
N GLU A 987 33.31 5.96 16.86
CA GLU A 987 34.12 5.91 15.63
C GLU A 987 33.24 5.90 14.37
N LEU A 988 32.19 5.07 14.35
CA LEU A 988 31.24 5.02 13.22
C LEU A 988 30.52 6.36 13.01
N ARG A 989 30.07 7.00 14.10
CA ARG A 989 29.37 8.30 14.05
C ARG A 989 30.32 9.41 13.58
N GLN A 990 31.55 9.45 14.08
CA GLN A 990 32.57 10.41 13.64
C GLN A 990 32.94 10.20 12.17
N PHE A 991 33.05 8.95 11.72
CA PHE A 991 33.34 8.64 10.33
C PHE A 991 32.21 9.12 9.40
N LEU A 992 30.95 8.87 9.76
CA LEU A 992 29.81 9.30 8.97
C LEU A 992 29.63 10.82 8.96
N SER A 993 29.84 11.52 10.08
CA SER A 993 29.63 12.97 10.16
C SER A 993 30.60 13.77 9.30
N ASN A 994 31.77 13.21 8.98
CA ASN A 994 32.73 13.83 8.05
C ASN A 994 32.26 13.79 6.58
N LYS A 995 31.38 12.83 6.24
CA LYS A 995 31.02 12.50 4.85
C LYS A 995 29.56 12.79 4.50
N LEU A 996 28.67 12.69 5.49
CA LEU A 996 27.22 12.78 5.33
C LEU A 996 26.66 14.02 6.03
N PRO A 997 25.68 14.71 5.42
CA PRO A 997 24.96 15.79 6.09
C PRO A 997 24.27 15.32 7.38
N GLY A 998 24.09 16.23 8.34
CA GLY A 998 23.52 15.90 9.66
C GLY A 998 22.15 15.21 9.62
N TYR A 999 21.30 15.50 8.65
CA TYR A 999 19.99 14.86 8.50
C TYR A 999 20.06 13.39 8.04
N MET A 1000 21.21 12.92 7.52
CA MET A 1000 21.44 11.53 7.12
C MET A 1000 22.12 10.70 8.23
N MET A 1001 22.41 11.30 9.38
CA MET A 1001 23.08 10.62 10.48
C MET A 1001 22.13 9.64 11.20
N PRO A 1002 22.51 8.35 11.34
CA PRO A 1002 21.78 7.42 12.19
C PRO A 1002 21.66 7.91 13.62
N SER A 1003 20.46 7.81 14.19
CA SER A 1003 20.19 8.14 15.58
C SER A 1003 20.63 7.02 16.53
N ALA A 1004 20.71 5.78 16.04
CA ALA A 1004 21.19 4.63 16.79
C ALA A 1004 22.04 3.69 15.91
N PHE A 1005 22.98 2.99 16.54
CA PHE A 1005 23.82 1.97 15.93
C PHE A 1005 23.67 0.65 16.68
N VAL A 1006 23.43 -0.44 15.94
CA VAL A 1006 23.29 -1.79 16.50
C VAL A 1006 24.35 -2.70 15.88
N ILE A 1007 25.28 -3.18 16.69
CA ILE A 1007 26.31 -4.13 16.25
C ILE A 1007 25.73 -5.54 16.30
N LEU A 1008 25.79 -6.25 15.17
CA LEU A 1008 25.29 -7.63 15.03
C LEU A 1008 26.41 -8.57 14.59
N GLU A 1009 26.33 -9.84 15.01
CA GLU A 1009 27.23 -10.89 14.49
C GLU A 1009 26.94 -11.20 13.01
N SER A 1010 25.67 -11.10 12.60
CA SER A 1010 25.24 -11.27 11.21
C SER A 1010 23.89 -10.58 10.98
N LEU A 1011 23.60 -10.20 9.73
CA LEU A 1011 22.28 -9.70 9.37
C LEU A 1011 21.29 -10.87 9.23
N PRO A 1012 20.07 -10.78 9.80
CA PRO A 1012 19.04 -11.78 9.59
C PRO A 1012 18.69 -11.84 8.09
N LEU A 1013 18.59 -13.03 7.53
CA LEU A 1013 18.28 -13.24 6.12
C LEU A 1013 16.91 -13.90 5.94
N THR A 1014 16.26 -13.61 4.82
CA THR A 1014 15.09 -14.34 4.30
C THR A 1014 15.54 -15.71 3.76
N PRO A 1015 14.60 -16.66 3.53
CA PRO A 1015 14.93 -17.93 2.84
C PRO A 1015 15.61 -17.75 1.48
N ASN A 1016 15.39 -16.59 0.83
CA ASN A 1016 16.01 -16.20 -0.45
C ASN A 1016 17.38 -15.49 -0.27
N CYS A 1017 18.02 -15.61 0.90
CA CYS A 1017 19.33 -15.02 1.23
C CYS A 1017 19.41 -13.48 1.12
N LYS A 1018 18.28 -12.77 1.06
CA LYS A 1018 18.22 -11.29 1.18
C LYS A 1018 18.10 -10.87 2.64
N VAL A 1019 18.60 -9.69 3.01
CA VAL A 1019 18.44 -9.13 4.38
C VAL A 1019 16.96 -9.02 4.76
N ASN A 1020 16.58 -9.66 5.86
CA ASN A 1020 15.24 -9.58 6.44
C ASN A 1020 15.14 -8.36 7.37
N ARG A 1021 14.84 -7.20 6.79
CA ARG A 1021 14.74 -5.92 7.52
C ARG A 1021 13.70 -5.93 8.65
N ARG A 1022 12.64 -6.75 8.55
CA ARG A 1022 11.59 -6.89 9.58
C ARG A 1022 12.07 -7.69 10.80
N ALA A 1023 13.07 -8.54 10.64
CA ALA A 1023 13.67 -9.34 11.71
C ALA A 1023 14.85 -8.64 12.41
N LEU A 1024 15.17 -7.39 12.04
CA LEU A 1024 16.22 -6.62 12.70
C LEU A 1024 15.77 -6.20 14.11
N PRO A 1025 16.59 -6.45 15.15
CA PRO A 1025 16.21 -6.19 16.53
C PRO A 1025 15.97 -4.70 16.77
N ASP A 1026 15.09 -4.35 17.70
CA ASP A 1026 14.93 -2.95 18.11
C ASP A 1026 16.21 -2.42 18.77
N PRO A 1027 16.65 -1.20 18.44
CA PRO A 1027 17.84 -0.62 19.07
C PRO A 1027 17.57 -0.40 20.55
N ASP A 1028 18.48 -0.87 21.41
CA ASP A 1028 18.47 -0.51 22.82
C ASP A 1028 19.05 0.89 22.97
N LEU A 1029 18.18 1.90 22.94
CA LEU A 1029 18.57 3.31 23.12
C LEU A 1029 19.19 3.59 24.51
N ASN A 1030 19.18 2.62 25.44
CA ASN A 1030 19.80 2.73 26.76
C ASN A 1030 21.24 2.16 26.83
N GLN A 1031 21.76 1.53 25.77
CA GLN A 1031 23.10 0.89 25.81
C GLN A 1031 24.28 1.87 25.84
N GLU A 1032 24.08 3.18 25.62
CA GLU A 1032 25.13 4.22 25.59
C GLU A 1032 25.63 4.71 26.97
N LEU A 1033 25.59 3.90 28.03
CA LEU A 1033 26.03 4.30 29.38
C LEU A 1033 27.39 3.72 29.80
N SER A 1034 28.33 3.48 28.88
CA SER A 1034 29.63 2.88 29.22
C SER A 1034 30.59 3.81 30.01
N ASP A 1035 30.31 5.12 30.14
CA ASP A 1035 31.08 6.06 30.97
C ASP A 1035 30.17 7.00 31.81
N TYR A 1036 29.24 6.43 32.59
CA TYR A 1036 28.35 7.23 33.45
C TYR A 1036 29.11 7.92 34.59
N VAL A 1037 29.37 9.22 34.43
CA VAL A 1037 29.86 10.11 35.50
C VAL A 1037 28.71 10.93 36.05
N MET A 1038 28.43 10.79 37.36
CA MET A 1038 27.30 11.43 38.02
C MET A 1038 27.48 12.97 38.12
N PRO A 1039 26.39 13.76 38.01
CA PRO A 1039 26.40 15.19 38.31
C PRO A 1039 26.95 15.51 39.71
N ASN A 1040 27.99 16.35 39.76
CA ASN A 1040 28.70 16.67 41.00
C ASN A 1040 28.36 18.08 41.53
N THR A 1041 27.92 18.99 40.66
CA THR A 1041 27.47 20.34 41.04
C THR A 1041 25.94 20.47 41.02
N GLU A 1042 25.39 21.46 41.75
CA GLU A 1042 23.95 21.79 41.72
C GLU A 1042 23.46 22.10 40.30
N ALA A 1043 24.25 22.84 39.51
CA ALA A 1043 23.92 23.16 38.12
C ALA A 1043 23.88 21.90 37.24
N GLU A 1044 24.88 21.02 37.35
CA GLU A 1044 24.89 19.75 36.61
C GLU A 1044 23.69 18.87 36.98
N LYS A 1045 23.26 18.84 38.25
CA LYS A 1045 22.10 18.05 38.69
C LYS A 1045 20.79 18.55 38.08
N ILE A 1046 20.59 19.86 38.07
CA ILE A 1046 19.39 20.48 37.50
C ILE A 1046 19.35 20.26 35.98
N ILE A 1047 20.48 20.46 35.28
CA ILE A 1047 20.57 20.23 33.84
C ILE A 1047 20.35 18.75 33.51
N ALA A 1048 20.88 17.83 34.32
CA ALA A 1048 20.65 16.39 34.17
C ALA A 1048 19.17 16.01 34.32
N ASP A 1049 18.46 16.56 35.31
CA ASP A 1049 17.02 16.30 35.51
C ASP A 1049 16.17 16.84 34.33
N ILE A 1050 16.53 18.01 33.81
CA ILE A 1050 15.91 18.59 32.61
C ILE A 1050 16.12 17.67 31.40
N TRP A 1051 17.35 17.19 31.19
CA TRP A 1051 17.68 16.30 30.08
C TRP A 1051 17.01 14.94 30.21
N GLN A 1052 16.98 14.34 31.39
CA GLN A 1052 16.28 13.08 31.67
C GLN A 1052 14.80 13.16 31.30
N LYS A 1053 14.12 14.25 31.71
CA LYS A 1053 12.71 14.49 31.38
C LYS A 1053 12.48 14.79 29.91
N ALA A 1054 13.41 15.48 29.26
CA ALA A 1054 13.30 15.82 27.84
C ALA A 1054 13.55 14.61 26.93
N LEU A 1055 14.54 13.78 27.26
CA LEU A 1055 14.99 12.62 26.48
C LEU A 1055 14.31 11.31 26.89
N SER A 1056 13.51 11.31 27.96
CA SER A 1056 12.86 10.12 28.54
C SER A 1056 13.87 9.03 28.97
N LEU A 1057 15.00 9.46 29.55
CA LEU A 1057 16.07 8.58 30.03
C LEU A 1057 16.09 8.52 31.56
N GLU A 1058 16.34 7.34 32.12
CA GLU A 1058 16.45 7.17 33.59
C GLU A 1058 17.72 7.81 34.18
N LYS A 1059 18.82 7.86 33.40
CA LYS A 1059 20.13 8.38 33.82
C LYS A 1059 20.83 9.08 32.66
N VAL A 1060 21.52 10.18 32.96
CA VAL A 1060 22.36 10.93 32.00
C VAL A 1060 23.66 11.31 32.70
N GLY A 1061 24.80 10.89 32.16
CA GLY A 1061 26.12 11.23 32.65
C GLY A 1061 26.58 12.62 32.20
N ILE A 1062 27.44 13.28 32.98
CA ILE A 1062 27.78 14.69 32.72
C ILE A 1062 28.56 14.94 31.42
N TYR A 1063 29.25 13.91 30.92
CA TYR A 1063 30.01 13.96 29.67
C TYR A 1063 29.24 13.39 28.48
N ASN A 1064 28.03 12.88 28.69
CA ASN A 1064 27.21 12.44 27.58
C ASN A 1064 26.81 13.66 26.74
N ASN A 1065 26.98 13.51 25.43
CA ASN A 1065 26.59 14.52 24.47
C ASN A 1065 25.08 14.46 24.27
N PHE A 1066 24.44 15.63 24.24
CA PHE A 1066 23.01 15.79 24.04
C PHE A 1066 22.49 15.06 22.80
N PHE A 1067 23.22 15.18 21.69
CA PHE A 1067 22.81 14.66 20.39
C PHE A 1067 23.06 13.16 20.25
N ASP A 1068 24.03 12.63 21.00
CA ASP A 1068 24.31 11.20 21.03
C ASP A 1068 23.17 10.46 21.74
N LEU A 1069 22.63 11.04 22.82
CA LEU A 1069 21.48 10.54 23.58
C LEU A 1069 20.12 10.66 22.86
N GLY A 1070 20.11 10.86 21.54
CA GLY A 1070 18.89 11.07 20.75
C GLY A 1070 18.31 12.48 20.82
N GLY A 1071 19.04 13.43 21.41
CA GLY A 1071 18.67 14.84 21.41
C GLY A 1071 18.72 15.45 20.02
N HIS A 1072 17.80 16.36 19.72
CA HIS A 1072 17.77 17.09 18.45
C HIS A 1072 17.32 18.53 18.67
N SER A 1073 17.42 19.37 17.64
CA SER A 1073 17.16 20.81 17.73
C SER A 1073 15.79 21.15 18.33
N LEU A 1074 14.77 20.32 18.09
CA LEU A 1074 13.43 20.41 18.71
C LEU A 1074 13.46 20.26 20.24
N LEU A 1075 14.24 19.30 20.74
CA LEU A 1075 14.38 19.04 22.17
C LEU A 1075 15.24 20.12 22.83
N LEU A 1076 16.23 20.67 22.11
CA LEU A 1076 16.99 21.84 22.58
C LEU A 1076 16.09 23.04 22.85
N VAL A 1077 15.07 23.30 22.01
CA VAL A 1077 14.11 24.40 22.24
C VAL A 1077 13.33 24.18 23.54
N LYS A 1078 12.85 22.95 23.78
CA LYS A 1078 12.12 22.57 25.00
C LYS A 1078 13.00 22.69 26.25
N ILE A 1079 14.25 22.24 26.15
CA ILE A 1079 15.24 22.32 27.23
C ILE A 1079 15.62 23.78 27.50
N ASN A 1080 15.82 24.59 26.46
CA ASN A 1080 16.17 25.99 26.61
C ASN A 1080 15.08 26.77 27.37
N GLN A 1081 13.81 26.51 27.06
CA GLN A 1081 12.71 27.09 27.82
C GLN A 1081 12.77 26.69 29.32
N GLN A 1082 13.03 25.41 29.62
CA GLN A 1082 13.13 24.94 31.00
C GLN A 1082 14.39 25.47 31.72
N LEU A 1083 15.51 25.63 31.01
CA LEU A 1083 16.73 26.25 31.53
C LEU A 1083 16.51 27.72 31.86
N GLN A 1084 15.79 28.46 30.98
CA GLN A 1084 15.44 29.86 31.22
C GLN A 1084 14.52 30.02 32.43
N GLU A 1085 13.49 29.16 32.56
CA GLU A 1085 12.57 29.14 33.70
C GLU A 1085 13.30 28.82 35.03
N THR A 1086 14.31 27.96 34.99
CA THR A 1086 15.00 27.46 36.20
C THR A 1086 16.18 28.34 36.64
N PHE A 1087 17.00 28.81 35.69
CA PHE A 1087 18.23 29.57 35.98
C PHE A 1087 18.08 31.08 35.76
N GLY A 1088 16.99 31.55 35.14
CA GLY A 1088 16.77 32.97 34.84
C GLY A 1088 17.79 33.54 33.84
N LEU A 1089 18.53 32.69 33.14
CA LEU A 1089 19.56 33.05 32.16
C LEU A 1089 19.10 32.59 30.77
N GLU A 1090 19.25 33.47 29.79
CA GLU A 1090 18.96 33.15 28.40
C GLU A 1090 20.17 32.44 27.78
N VAL A 1091 20.01 31.18 27.42
CA VAL A 1091 21.02 30.40 26.70
C VAL A 1091 20.62 30.40 25.23
N SER A 1092 21.51 30.79 24.31
CA SER A 1092 21.18 30.68 22.90
C SER A 1092 21.25 29.22 22.47
N ILE A 1093 20.45 28.83 21.47
CA ILE A 1093 20.54 27.47 20.91
C ILE A 1093 21.94 27.23 20.33
N VAL A 1094 22.57 28.27 19.77
CA VAL A 1094 23.97 28.22 19.29
C VAL A 1094 24.93 27.85 20.42
N ASP A 1095 24.76 28.42 21.62
CA ASP A 1095 25.54 28.03 22.79
C ASP A 1095 25.32 26.55 23.16
N MET A 1096 24.10 26.04 23.07
CA MET A 1096 23.82 24.62 23.37
C MET A 1096 24.41 23.65 22.34
N PHE A 1097 24.58 24.08 21.08
CA PHE A 1097 25.34 23.34 20.08
C PHE A 1097 26.85 23.38 20.37
N ASN A 1098 27.37 24.53 20.81
CA ASN A 1098 28.78 24.71 21.14
C ASN A 1098 29.19 24.04 22.46
N TYR A 1099 28.23 23.83 23.37
CA TYR A 1099 28.43 23.18 24.68
C TYR A 1099 27.48 21.99 24.86
N PRO A 1100 27.66 20.90 24.08
CA PRO A 1100 26.67 19.85 23.93
C PRO A 1100 26.68 18.82 25.06
N THR A 1101 27.42 19.04 26.17
CA THR A 1101 27.44 18.13 27.33
C THR A 1101 26.99 18.87 28.59
N ILE A 1102 26.41 18.16 29.55
CA ILE A 1102 25.99 18.76 30.83
C ILE A 1102 27.17 19.45 31.52
N HIS A 1103 28.35 18.85 31.47
CA HIS A 1103 29.56 19.43 32.05
C HIS A 1103 29.94 20.76 31.39
N THR A 1104 30.05 20.79 30.05
CA THR A 1104 30.44 22.02 29.32
C THR A 1104 29.37 23.11 29.41
N LEU A 1105 28.08 22.72 29.36
CA LEU A 1105 26.95 23.64 29.50
C LEU A 1105 26.88 24.24 30.92
N SER A 1106 27.12 23.42 31.96
CA SER A 1106 27.14 23.90 33.34
C SER A 1106 28.29 24.89 33.60
N GLN A 1107 29.45 24.67 32.99
CA GLN A 1107 30.59 25.58 33.08
C GLN A 1107 30.30 26.91 32.36
N TYR A 1108 29.70 26.85 31.17
CA TYR A 1108 29.27 28.03 30.42
C TYR A 1108 28.26 28.87 31.23
N LEU A 1109 27.23 28.22 31.79
CA LEU A 1109 26.22 28.85 32.64
C LEU A 1109 26.83 29.47 33.91
N SER A 1110 27.75 28.75 34.56
CA SER A 1110 28.44 29.24 35.77
C SER A 1110 29.30 30.47 35.46
N ASN A 1111 30.02 30.48 34.34
CA ASN A 1111 30.83 31.62 33.91
C ASN A 1111 29.97 32.83 33.52
N LYS A 1112 28.84 32.62 32.83
CA LYS A 1112 27.89 33.68 32.47
C LYS A 1112 27.24 34.31 33.71
N ASN A 1113 26.85 33.47 34.68
CA ASN A 1113 26.31 33.92 35.97
C ASN A 1113 27.37 34.67 36.82
N TYR A 1114 28.63 34.26 36.77
CA TYR A 1114 29.73 34.97 37.46
C TYR A 1114 30.02 36.34 36.84
N GLN A 1115 29.97 36.45 35.50
CA GLN A 1115 30.15 37.72 34.79
C GLN A 1115 28.99 38.69 35.06
N GLU A 1116 27.73 38.26 35.03
CA GLU A 1116 26.59 39.12 35.36
C GLU A 1116 26.58 39.56 36.84
N ASN A 1117 26.99 38.70 37.76
CA ASN A 1117 27.11 39.05 39.18
C ASN A 1117 28.32 39.97 39.47
N ALA A 1118 29.45 39.80 38.76
CA ALA A 1118 30.59 40.71 38.84
C ALA A 1118 30.24 42.10 38.29
N ILE A 1119 29.45 42.17 37.21
CA ILE A 1119 28.92 43.43 36.65
C ILE A 1119 27.96 44.10 37.64
N LYS A 1120 27.07 43.34 38.29
CA LYS A 1120 26.19 43.85 39.36
C LYS A 1120 26.98 44.35 40.58
N GLN A 1121 28.01 43.63 41.04
CA GLN A 1121 28.86 44.07 42.17
C GLN A 1121 29.73 45.30 41.84
N ASN A 1122 30.22 45.41 40.60
CA ASN A 1122 30.92 46.63 40.16
C ASN A 1122 29.96 47.83 40.09
N ASN A 1123 28.72 47.63 39.64
CA ASN A 1123 27.71 48.69 39.63
C ASN A 1123 27.33 49.14 41.05
N TYR A 1124 27.26 48.24 42.05
CA TYR A 1124 27.07 48.61 43.46
C TYR A 1124 28.27 49.39 44.05
N ARG A 1125 29.52 49.03 43.70
CA ARG A 1125 30.73 49.80 44.10
C ARG A 1125 30.79 51.18 43.46
N THR A 1126 30.27 51.31 42.24
CA THR A 1126 30.24 52.58 41.50
C THR A 1126 29.10 53.49 42.00
N GLN A 1127 27.95 52.91 42.36
CA GLN A 1127 26.84 53.63 43.01
C GLN A 1127 27.22 54.16 44.40
N SER A 1128 27.87 53.35 45.24
CA SER A 1128 28.32 53.80 46.57
C SER A 1128 29.40 54.90 46.50
N HIS A 1129 30.28 54.88 45.49
CA HIS A 1129 31.20 56.01 45.23
C HIS A 1129 30.47 57.27 44.73
N SER A 1130 29.40 57.12 43.93
CA SER A 1130 28.59 58.23 43.45
C SER A 1130 27.73 58.85 44.57
N GLU A 1131 27.21 58.05 45.50
CA GLU A 1131 26.43 58.50 46.65
C GLU A 1131 27.29 59.27 47.65
N ILE A 1132 28.51 58.78 47.95
CA ILE A 1132 29.49 59.51 48.80
C ILE A 1132 29.89 60.84 48.15
N LYS A 1133 30.02 60.89 46.82
CA LYS A 1133 30.32 62.13 46.08
C LYS A 1133 29.12 63.08 46.05
N SER A 1134 27.89 62.57 45.99
CA SER A 1134 26.66 63.35 46.07
C SER A 1134 26.43 63.96 47.47
N LEU A 1135 26.71 63.19 48.54
CA LEU A 1135 26.62 63.65 49.93
C LEU A 1135 27.67 64.72 50.24
N ARG A 1136 28.89 64.59 49.70
CA ARG A 1136 29.92 65.64 49.77
C ARG A 1136 29.51 66.92 49.04
N ASN A 1137 28.89 66.80 47.87
CA ASN A 1137 28.41 67.94 47.09
C ASN A 1137 27.20 68.63 47.74
N GLN A 1138 26.27 67.88 48.35
CA GLN A 1138 25.17 68.43 49.14
C GLN A 1138 25.67 69.14 50.42
N GLN A 1139 26.71 68.62 51.08
CA GLN A 1139 27.36 69.33 52.21
C GLN A 1139 28.09 70.62 51.78
N LEU A 1140 28.63 70.66 50.55
CA LEU A 1140 29.24 71.86 49.98
C LEU A 1140 28.19 72.91 49.56
N GLN A 1141 27.07 72.47 48.97
CA GLN A 1141 25.94 73.33 48.61
C GLN A 1141 25.26 73.92 49.84
N SER A 1142 24.98 73.12 50.86
CA SER A 1142 24.40 73.60 52.12
C SER A 1142 25.32 74.60 52.85
N ARG A 1143 26.65 74.42 52.77
CA ARG A 1143 27.62 75.42 53.27
C ARG A 1143 27.67 76.71 52.43
N GLN A 1144 27.40 76.64 51.13
CA GLN A 1144 27.31 77.81 50.25
C GLN A 1144 25.99 78.55 50.42
N GLU A 1145 24.87 77.85 50.63
CA GLU A 1145 23.56 78.43 50.96
C GLU A 1145 23.57 79.11 52.34
N TYR A 1146 24.21 78.50 53.34
CA TYR A 1146 24.39 79.13 54.65
C TYR A 1146 25.27 80.39 54.60
N ARG A 1147 26.23 80.45 53.67
CA ARG A 1147 27.08 81.65 53.45
C ARG A 1147 26.36 82.76 52.67
N SER A 1148 25.39 82.41 51.82
CA SER A 1148 24.62 83.38 51.03
C SER A 1148 23.44 83.95 51.81
N GLN A 1149 22.85 83.21 52.75
CA GLN A 1149 21.86 83.75 53.69
C GLN A 1149 22.45 84.71 54.74
N ARG A 1150 23.74 84.61 55.05
CA ARG A 1150 24.41 85.53 56.00
C ARG A 1150 24.84 86.88 55.40
N LYS A 1151 24.60 87.09 54.09
CA LYS A 1151 24.93 88.31 53.35
C LYS A 1151 23.69 89.05 52.79
N ARG A 1152 22.50 88.72 53.27
CA ARG A 1152 21.28 89.52 53.08
C ARG A 1152 20.80 90.08 54.40
#